data_AF-A0A3M1AEG0-F1
#
_entry.id   AF-A0A3M1AEG0-F1
#
_cell.length_a   1.000
_cell.length_b   1.000
_cell.length_c   1.000
_cell.angle_alpha   90.00
_cell.angle_beta   90.00
_cell.angle_gamma   90.00
#
_symmetry.space_group_name_H-M   'P 1'
#
loop_
_entity.id
_entity.type
_entity.pdbx_description
1 polymer ?
#
loop_
_entity_poly.entity_id
_entity_poly.type
_entity_poly.pdbx_seq_one_letter_code
_entity_poly.pdbx_strand_id
1 'polypeptide(L)'
;MKNKRLTNILNQRIMVLDGAMGTMIQRCQLAEEDFRGERFKDHAVALKGDNDILCLTQPQIIQEIHRAYLEAGADIIETNTFNATAISQADYQMESLVYEINYEAARIARQVAEEFTRKNPDKPRFVAGSLGPTNKTLSMSPEVNDPGFRAVTFDEMVAAYTEQIRGLIDGGVDILLVETVFDTLNAKAAIFAIQEFCQKRGLEIPVMISGTIVDASGRTLSGQTLEAFWISISHARNLLSVGLNCALGSKQMRPHIEELSRLAWCYTSVYPNAGLPNEFGQYDETPDFFASQIEDFARHGFVNLVGGCCGTTPEHIQAIAEVAEKYPPRKPPEVKPYLRLSGLEAFVLRPDTNFVNIGERTNVAGSRKFRELILNGAFEEALSVARQQVENGAQMIDVNMDEGMLDSEEAMVKFLRLIASEPDIARVPVMIDSSKWSVIEAGLKNLQGKGVVNSISLKEGEEKFKEYARKILQYGAAVIVMAFDEKGQADTFERKIEVCERAYRILTEEIGFPPQDIILDPNVLTVATGMEEHNNYALDFIRATRWIKENLPLAKVSGGISNISFSFRGNNRVREAMHSAFLYHAIKAGLDMGIVNAGQIEVYEEIPKDLLERVEDVLLNRRPDATERLVEFAEQIKQKAPIEKQEEDWRKAPVEERLKHALVKGIVDYIEQDTEEARQKYSHPLEVIEGPLMDGMNVVGDLFGSGKMFLPQVVKSARVMKKAVAYLIPYIEAEKARLQDTRPRGKVLLATVKGDVHDIGKNIVGVVLACNNFEVIDLGVMVPCEKILDTAREKKVDIIGLSGLITPSLDEMVHNAREMERQGFKIPLLIGGATTSRIHTSVKIAPNYSGPTIHVLDASRSVTVVNSLLAEDSRDEFIKQIQSEYEQLREEHERRT
;
A
#
# COMPACT_ATOMS: atom_id res chain seq x y z
N MET A 1 19.00 -3.22 30.33
CA MET A 1 20.13 -2.25 30.36
C MET A 1 20.78 -2.06 28.99
N LYS A 2 21.12 -3.13 28.25
CA LYS A 2 21.73 -3.02 26.90
C LYS A 2 20.83 -2.35 25.85
N ASN A 3 19.53 -2.67 25.78
CA ASN A 3 18.60 -2.04 24.83
C ASN A 3 18.50 -0.51 25.01
N LYS A 4 18.49 -0.05 26.27
CA LYS A 4 18.54 1.38 26.59
C LYS A 4 19.85 2.01 26.11
N ARG A 5 20.98 1.31 26.26
CA ARG A 5 22.29 1.77 25.77
C ARG A 5 22.30 1.88 24.24
N LEU A 6 21.81 0.87 23.53
CA LEU A 6 21.72 0.88 22.06
C LEU A 6 20.85 2.04 21.56
N THR A 7 19.65 2.19 22.13
CA THR A 7 18.72 3.29 21.79
C THR A 7 19.32 4.66 22.07
N ASN A 8 20.07 4.82 23.18
CA ASN A 8 20.75 6.08 23.50
C ASN A 8 21.83 6.43 22.48
N ILE A 9 22.58 5.44 21.98
CA ILE A 9 23.61 5.67 20.95
C ILE A 9 22.97 6.09 19.62
N LEU A 10 21.90 5.40 19.19
CA LEU A 10 21.18 5.72 17.94
C LEU A 10 20.56 7.13 17.95
N ASN A 11 20.23 7.66 19.12
CA ASN A 11 19.78 9.04 19.27
C ASN A 11 20.90 10.09 19.19
N GLN A 12 22.16 9.68 19.39
CA GLN A 12 23.31 10.57 19.45
C GLN A 12 24.12 10.58 18.16
N ARG A 13 24.24 9.44 17.49
CA ARG A 13 25.03 9.28 16.26
C ARG A 13 24.49 8.17 15.37
N ILE A 14 24.87 8.22 14.10
CA ILE A 14 24.65 7.13 13.15
C ILE A 14 25.54 5.95 13.57
N MET A 15 24.97 4.75 13.63
CA MET A 15 25.70 3.50 13.91
C MET A 15 26.07 2.78 12.63
N VAL A 16 27.17 2.03 12.67
CA VAL A 16 27.71 1.30 11.52
C VAL A 16 27.50 -0.21 11.71
N LEU A 17 26.76 -0.83 10.79
CA LEU A 17 26.68 -2.28 10.62
C LEU A 17 27.87 -2.76 9.78
N ASP A 18 28.22 -4.03 9.87
CA ASP A 18 29.31 -4.60 9.10
C ASP A 18 28.97 -4.76 7.60
N GLY A 19 29.89 -5.41 6.87
CA GLY A 19 29.76 -5.69 5.45
C GLY A 19 29.43 -7.16 5.19
N ALA A 20 29.52 -7.59 3.94
CA ALA A 20 29.18 -8.96 3.58
C ALA A 20 30.09 -10.03 4.21
N MET A 21 29.48 -11.00 4.89
CA MET A 21 30.13 -12.24 5.34
C MET A 21 30.43 -13.17 4.16
N GLY A 22 29.45 -13.42 3.29
CA GLY A 22 29.56 -14.39 2.20
C GLY A 22 30.70 -14.09 1.21
N THR A 23 30.83 -12.83 0.76
CA THR A 23 31.92 -12.45 -0.16
C THR A 23 33.30 -12.45 0.51
N MET A 24 33.37 -12.26 1.83
CA MET A 24 34.63 -12.41 2.59
C MET A 24 35.04 -13.88 2.70
N ILE A 25 34.10 -14.80 2.96
CA ILE A 25 34.35 -16.25 2.94
C ILE A 25 34.84 -16.71 1.56
N GLN A 26 34.21 -16.21 0.48
CA GLN A 26 34.61 -16.56 -0.90
C GLN A 26 36.08 -16.20 -1.21
N ARG A 27 36.63 -15.13 -0.60
CA ARG A 27 38.04 -14.74 -0.78
C ARG A 27 39.03 -15.72 -0.15
N CYS A 28 38.59 -16.51 0.82
CA CYS A 28 39.42 -17.55 1.43
C CYS A 28 39.60 -18.78 0.52
N GLN A 29 38.86 -18.87 -0.60
CA GLN A 29 38.96 -19.95 -1.60
C GLN A 29 38.84 -21.36 -1.01
N LEU A 30 37.94 -21.52 -0.03
CA LEU A 30 37.74 -22.79 0.67
C LEU A 30 37.29 -23.94 -0.25
N ALA A 31 37.81 -25.12 0.03
CA ALA A 31 37.48 -26.37 -0.65
C ALA A 31 36.41 -27.16 0.12
N GLU A 32 35.87 -28.22 -0.48
CA GLU A 32 34.82 -29.06 0.12
C GLU A 32 35.26 -29.64 1.48
N GLU A 33 36.54 -30.01 1.59
CA GLU A 33 37.15 -30.54 2.80
C GLU A 33 37.09 -29.55 3.97
N ASP A 34 37.18 -28.25 3.68
CA ASP A 34 37.12 -27.21 4.69
C ASP A 34 35.70 -27.06 5.26
N PHE A 35 34.68 -27.13 4.39
CA PHE A 35 33.27 -27.10 4.79
C PHE A 35 32.88 -28.33 5.61
N ARG A 36 33.42 -29.50 5.28
CA ARG A 36 33.21 -30.74 6.05
C ARG A 36 33.91 -30.72 7.40
N GLY A 37 35.10 -30.15 7.45
CA GLY A 37 36.01 -30.29 8.58
C GLY A 37 36.24 -31.77 8.94
N GLU A 38 36.64 -32.03 10.19
CA GLU A 38 36.82 -33.41 10.65
C GLU A 38 35.47 -34.09 10.97
N ARG A 39 34.49 -33.33 11.48
CA ARG A 39 33.22 -33.87 11.97
C ARG A 39 32.32 -34.43 10.87
N PHE A 40 32.34 -33.84 9.68
CA PHE A 40 31.43 -34.20 8.57
C PHE A 40 32.16 -34.76 7.35
N LYS A 41 33.37 -35.29 7.56
CA LYS A 41 34.22 -35.84 6.50
C LYS A 41 33.48 -36.84 5.60
N ASP A 42 32.71 -37.74 6.21
CA ASP A 42 31.98 -38.81 5.52
C ASP A 42 30.51 -38.45 5.21
N HIS A 43 30.13 -37.15 5.26
CA HIS A 43 28.75 -36.72 4.98
C HIS A 43 28.32 -37.06 3.54
N ALA A 44 27.07 -37.47 3.36
CA ALA A 44 26.61 -38.05 2.09
C ALA A 44 26.47 -37.03 0.94
N VAL A 45 26.25 -35.75 1.27
CA VAL A 45 26.03 -34.66 0.31
C VAL A 45 27.19 -33.67 0.39
N ALA A 46 27.45 -32.94 -0.70
CA ALA A 46 28.43 -31.86 -0.71
C ALA A 46 28.00 -30.70 0.20
N LEU A 47 28.93 -30.17 0.99
CA LEU A 47 28.68 -29.07 1.92
C LEU A 47 29.23 -27.73 1.45
N LYS A 48 30.05 -27.72 0.39
CA LYS A 48 30.57 -26.47 -0.19
C LYS A 48 29.42 -25.57 -0.63
N GLY A 49 29.41 -24.35 -0.09
CA GLY A 49 28.36 -23.35 -0.31
C GLY A 49 27.48 -23.12 0.92
N ASP A 50 27.45 -24.06 1.87
CA ASP A 50 26.80 -23.88 3.17
C ASP A 50 27.70 -23.04 4.08
N ASN A 51 27.69 -21.72 3.90
CA ASN A 51 28.59 -20.83 4.66
C ASN A 51 28.32 -20.89 6.17
N ASP A 52 27.10 -21.18 6.58
CA ASP A 52 26.67 -21.24 7.97
C ASP A 52 27.41 -22.37 8.75
N ILE A 53 27.68 -23.52 8.11
CA ILE A 53 28.40 -24.65 8.75
C ILE A 53 29.84 -24.30 9.15
N LEU A 54 30.44 -23.28 8.53
CA LEU A 54 31.80 -22.83 8.83
C LEU A 54 31.93 -22.30 10.25
N CYS A 55 30.81 -21.95 10.92
CA CYS A 55 30.82 -21.67 12.35
C CYS A 55 31.22 -22.88 13.21
N LEU A 56 31.02 -24.10 12.71
CA LEU A 56 31.42 -25.34 13.38
C LEU A 56 32.77 -25.86 12.86
N THR A 57 33.01 -25.78 11.55
CA THR A 57 34.17 -26.42 10.91
C THR A 57 35.37 -25.49 10.77
N GLN A 58 35.14 -24.19 10.56
CA GLN A 58 36.18 -23.17 10.38
C GLN A 58 35.95 -21.92 11.26
N PRO A 59 35.73 -22.08 12.58
CA PRO A 59 35.34 -20.97 13.46
C PRO A 59 36.38 -19.84 13.52
N GLN A 60 37.65 -20.14 13.27
CA GLN A 60 38.73 -19.15 13.26
C GLN A 60 38.58 -18.15 12.10
N ILE A 61 38.20 -18.62 10.91
CA ILE A 61 37.99 -17.77 9.73
C ILE A 61 36.84 -16.80 9.99
N ILE A 62 35.73 -17.29 10.54
CA ILE A 62 34.57 -16.46 10.88
C ILE A 62 34.95 -15.39 11.93
N GLN A 63 35.73 -15.77 12.95
CA GLN A 63 36.25 -14.80 13.92
C GLN A 63 37.13 -13.72 13.27
N GLU A 64 38.01 -14.09 12.36
CA GLU A 64 38.89 -13.15 11.65
C GLU A 64 38.10 -12.15 10.80
N ILE A 65 37.05 -12.60 10.11
CA ILE A 65 36.16 -11.71 9.35
C ILE A 65 35.45 -10.71 10.28
N HIS A 66 34.90 -11.16 11.42
CA HIS A 66 34.31 -10.25 12.39
C HIS A 66 35.33 -9.23 12.94
N ARG A 67 36.56 -9.67 13.24
CA ARG A 67 37.64 -8.76 13.69
C ARG A 67 37.92 -7.70 12.64
N ALA A 68 38.04 -8.07 11.37
CA ALA A 68 38.32 -7.15 10.28
C ALA A 68 37.25 -6.03 10.18
N TYR A 69 35.96 -6.37 10.32
CA TYR A 69 34.90 -5.36 10.30
C TYR A 69 34.86 -4.47 11.56
N LEU A 70 35.14 -5.03 12.74
CA LEU A 70 35.21 -4.23 13.96
C LEU A 70 36.43 -3.28 13.98
N GLU A 71 37.55 -3.69 13.37
CA GLU A 71 38.74 -2.87 13.14
C GLU A 71 38.46 -1.74 12.14
N ALA A 72 37.70 -2.03 11.07
CA ALA A 72 37.25 -1.04 10.11
C ALA A 72 36.29 0.00 10.72
N GLY A 73 35.67 -0.30 11.85
CA GLY A 73 34.89 0.69 12.61
C GLY A 73 33.42 0.34 12.83
N ALA A 74 32.98 -0.85 12.41
CA ALA A 74 31.62 -1.34 12.67
C ALA A 74 31.28 -1.30 14.17
N ASP A 75 30.05 -0.92 14.48
CA ASP A 75 29.45 -0.92 15.81
C ASP A 75 28.67 -2.21 16.08
N ILE A 76 28.06 -2.76 15.03
CA ILE A 76 27.23 -3.96 15.05
C ILE A 76 27.82 -4.93 14.03
N ILE A 77 27.96 -6.20 14.42
CA ILE A 77 28.31 -7.29 13.50
C ILE A 77 27.17 -8.29 13.43
N GLU A 78 26.87 -8.76 12.23
CA GLU A 78 25.90 -9.82 11.99
C GLU A 78 26.48 -11.20 12.31
N THR A 79 25.67 -12.13 12.80
CA THR A 79 26.07 -13.54 12.90
C THR A 79 26.09 -14.19 11.52
N ASN A 80 27.00 -15.14 11.29
CA ASN A 80 27.01 -15.96 10.08
C ASN A 80 25.90 -17.03 10.14
N THR A 81 24.65 -16.60 10.03
CA THR A 81 23.44 -17.44 10.22
C THR A 81 22.35 -17.17 9.20
N PHE A 82 22.71 -16.62 8.04
CA PHE A 82 21.74 -16.22 7.01
C PHE A 82 20.86 -17.39 6.54
N ASN A 83 21.41 -18.61 6.41
CA ASN A 83 20.69 -19.82 6.01
C ASN A 83 20.62 -20.87 7.12
N ALA A 84 20.89 -20.51 8.37
CA ALA A 84 20.88 -21.43 9.50
C ALA A 84 19.46 -21.73 9.99
N THR A 85 18.59 -22.23 9.10
CA THR A 85 17.23 -22.69 9.39
C THR A 85 17.03 -24.12 8.88
N ALA A 86 16.10 -24.88 9.47
CA ALA A 86 15.83 -26.24 9.01
C ALA A 86 15.43 -26.32 7.54
N ILE A 87 14.74 -25.29 7.02
CA ILE A 87 14.29 -25.21 5.62
C ILE A 87 15.49 -25.11 4.67
N SER A 88 16.44 -24.21 4.92
CA SER A 88 17.62 -24.06 4.07
C SER A 88 18.64 -25.17 4.28
N GLN A 89 18.83 -25.63 5.52
CA GLN A 89 19.78 -26.69 5.86
C GLN A 89 19.36 -28.07 5.34
N ALA A 90 18.10 -28.25 4.95
CA ALA A 90 17.62 -29.47 4.29
C ALA A 90 18.31 -29.72 2.93
N ASP A 91 18.71 -28.66 2.21
CA ASP A 91 19.46 -28.80 0.94
C ASP A 91 20.82 -29.49 1.16
N TYR A 92 21.35 -29.42 2.38
CA TYR A 92 22.61 -30.04 2.81
C TYR A 92 22.44 -31.23 3.75
N GLN A 93 21.20 -31.62 4.09
CA GLN A 93 20.87 -32.66 5.09
C GLN A 93 21.46 -32.38 6.48
N MET A 94 21.38 -31.11 6.93
CA MET A 94 21.96 -30.62 8.18
C MET A 94 20.91 -30.06 9.16
N GLU A 95 19.63 -30.39 8.98
CA GLU A 95 18.50 -29.85 9.76
C GLU A 95 18.69 -30.04 11.28
N SER A 96 19.27 -31.18 11.70
CA SER A 96 19.53 -31.47 13.11
C SER A 96 20.56 -30.55 13.79
N LEU A 97 21.33 -29.79 13.01
CA LEU A 97 22.40 -28.92 13.51
C LEU A 97 21.98 -27.45 13.62
N VAL A 98 20.76 -27.10 13.21
CA VAL A 98 20.27 -25.71 13.15
C VAL A 98 20.51 -24.97 14.47
N TYR A 99 20.10 -25.55 15.60
CA TYR A 99 20.34 -24.93 16.91
C TYR A 99 21.84 -24.73 17.19
N GLU A 100 22.68 -25.74 16.92
CA GLU A 100 24.11 -25.71 17.22
C GLU A 100 24.85 -24.68 16.37
N ILE A 101 24.56 -24.61 15.07
CA ILE A 101 25.11 -23.63 14.14
C ILE A 101 24.82 -22.21 14.65
N ASN A 102 23.57 -21.92 14.97
CA ASN A 102 23.16 -20.59 15.45
C ASN A 102 23.79 -20.23 16.80
N TYR A 103 23.84 -21.20 17.73
CA TYR A 103 24.46 -21.01 19.04
C TYR A 103 25.95 -20.66 18.90
N GLU A 104 26.71 -21.44 18.12
CA GLU A 104 28.13 -21.22 17.94
C GLU A 104 28.42 -19.93 17.14
N ALA A 105 27.62 -19.63 16.12
CA ALA A 105 27.74 -18.37 15.37
C ALA A 105 27.55 -17.15 16.28
N ALA A 106 26.51 -17.15 17.11
CA ALA A 106 26.27 -16.09 18.08
C ALA A 106 27.38 -15.99 19.13
N ARG A 107 27.87 -17.12 19.65
CA ARG A 107 28.98 -17.18 20.62
C ARG A 107 30.28 -16.62 20.03
N ILE A 108 30.60 -16.97 18.79
CA ILE A 108 31.76 -16.48 18.04
C ILE A 108 31.71 -14.96 17.88
N ALA A 109 30.61 -14.44 17.34
CA ALA A 109 30.43 -12.99 17.16
C ALA A 109 30.48 -12.25 18.51
N ARG A 110 29.84 -12.82 19.55
CA ARG A 110 29.85 -12.26 20.91
C ARG A 110 31.25 -12.17 21.48
N GLN A 111 32.05 -13.22 21.36
CA GLN A 111 33.41 -13.25 21.87
C GLN A 111 34.27 -12.13 21.25
N VAL A 112 34.15 -11.92 19.94
CA VAL A 112 34.88 -10.88 19.21
C VAL A 112 34.35 -9.48 19.57
N ALA A 113 33.04 -9.29 19.66
CA ALA A 113 32.43 -8.02 20.09
C ALA A 113 32.85 -7.63 21.53
N GLU A 114 32.93 -8.58 22.46
CA GLU A 114 33.38 -8.35 23.83
C GLU A 114 34.88 -8.06 23.92
N GLU A 115 35.70 -8.67 23.06
CA GLU A 115 37.11 -8.32 22.91
C GLU A 115 37.28 -6.84 22.56
N PHE A 116 36.58 -6.35 21.54
CA PHE A 116 36.66 -4.95 21.10
C PHE A 116 36.03 -3.98 22.09
N THR A 117 34.92 -4.37 22.72
CA THR A 117 34.28 -3.56 23.78
C THR A 117 35.20 -3.41 24.99
N ARG A 118 36.00 -4.43 25.35
CA ARG A 118 36.99 -4.31 26.43
C ARG A 118 38.17 -3.41 26.04
N LYS A 119 38.59 -3.45 24.77
CA LYS A 119 39.64 -2.55 24.25
C LYS A 119 39.18 -1.08 24.20
N ASN A 120 37.90 -0.83 23.91
CA ASN A 120 37.31 0.51 23.90
C ASN A 120 35.90 0.51 24.54
N PRO A 121 35.81 0.68 25.88
CA PRO A 121 34.54 0.64 26.61
C PRO A 121 33.53 1.74 26.23
N ASP A 122 34.02 2.88 25.70
CA ASP A 122 33.19 4.01 25.28
C ASP A 122 32.44 3.73 23.98
N LYS A 123 32.97 2.84 23.13
CA LYS A 123 32.34 2.34 21.90
C LYS A 123 31.98 0.86 22.06
N PRO A 124 30.88 0.51 22.75
CA PRO A 124 30.46 -0.89 22.87
C PRO A 124 30.11 -1.48 21.51
N ARG A 125 30.41 -2.76 21.32
CA ARG A 125 30.03 -3.53 20.13
C ARG A 125 28.83 -4.42 20.41
N PHE A 126 27.96 -4.54 19.41
CA PHE A 126 26.73 -5.31 19.50
C PHE A 126 26.72 -6.43 18.45
N VAL A 127 25.96 -7.49 18.73
CA VAL A 127 25.79 -8.62 17.83
C VAL A 127 24.34 -8.68 17.35
N ALA A 128 24.14 -8.68 16.05
CA ALA A 128 22.85 -8.90 15.41
C ALA A 128 22.74 -10.37 14.96
N GLY A 129 21.77 -11.10 15.49
CA GLY A 129 21.42 -12.43 15.03
C GLY A 129 20.72 -12.35 13.68
N SER A 130 21.42 -12.67 12.59
CA SER A 130 20.89 -12.65 11.23
C SER A 130 19.87 -13.79 11.04
N LEU A 131 18.67 -13.45 10.58
CA LEU A 131 17.63 -14.35 10.12
C LEU A 131 17.36 -14.03 8.63
N GLY A 132 17.94 -14.82 7.73
CA GLY A 132 17.67 -14.69 6.30
C GLY A 132 16.30 -15.26 5.91
N PRO A 133 15.86 -15.06 4.66
CA PRO A 133 14.48 -15.28 4.23
C PRO A 133 14.14 -16.75 3.89
N THR A 134 15.10 -17.67 4.03
CA THR A 134 15.08 -19.07 3.51
C THR A 134 15.06 -19.17 1.98
N ASN A 135 15.13 -20.39 1.45
CA ASN A 135 15.00 -20.68 0.01
C ASN A 135 13.54 -20.94 -0.43
N LYS A 136 12.54 -20.79 0.45
CA LYS A 136 11.12 -21.01 0.14
C LYS A 136 10.30 -19.73 0.31
N THR A 137 9.18 -19.65 -0.40
CA THR A 137 8.21 -18.53 -0.34
C THR A 137 6.87 -19.01 0.19
N LEU A 138 6.21 -18.17 0.99
CA LEU A 138 4.84 -18.37 1.48
C LEU A 138 3.81 -17.60 0.66
N SER A 139 4.18 -16.49 0.02
CA SER A 139 3.24 -15.68 -0.75
C SER A 139 3.12 -16.08 -2.22
N MET A 140 4.13 -16.75 -2.79
CA MET A 140 4.17 -17.14 -4.21
C MET A 140 4.24 -18.66 -4.39
N SER A 141 3.70 -19.15 -5.51
CA SER A 141 3.86 -20.55 -5.89
C SER A 141 5.20 -20.76 -6.61
N PRO A 142 5.98 -21.81 -6.28
CA PRO A 142 7.11 -22.25 -7.10
C PRO A 142 6.67 -23.03 -8.35
N GLU A 143 5.40 -23.43 -8.45
CA GLU A 143 4.85 -24.22 -9.55
C GLU A 143 4.04 -23.34 -10.52
N VAL A 144 4.45 -23.31 -11.78
CA VAL A 144 3.81 -22.48 -12.82
C VAL A 144 2.36 -22.90 -13.10
N ASN A 145 2.07 -24.20 -13.00
CA ASN A 145 0.74 -24.77 -13.33
C ASN A 145 -0.21 -24.82 -12.13
N ASP A 146 0.27 -24.56 -10.91
CA ASP A 146 -0.56 -24.48 -9.71
C ASP A 146 -0.25 -23.19 -8.95
N PRO A 147 -0.93 -22.07 -9.26
CA PRO A 147 -0.73 -20.80 -8.56
C PRO A 147 -1.10 -20.84 -7.07
N GLY A 148 -1.87 -21.84 -6.64
CA GLY A 148 -2.28 -22.05 -5.25
C GLY A 148 -1.30 -22.90 -4.42
N PHE A 149 -0.33 -23.55 -5.05
CA PHE A 149 0.64 -24.41 -4.35
C PHE A 149 1.63 -23.59 -3.50
N ARG A 150 2.03 -24.11 -2.34
CA ARG A 150 3.12 -23.58 -1.50
C ARG A 150 3.96 -24.74 -1.01
N ALA A 151 5.28 -24.62 -1.14
CA ALA A 151 6.21 -25.69 -0.76
C ALA A 151 6.34 -25.89 0.75
N VAL A 152 6.03 -24.85 1.53
CA VAL A 152 6.02 -24.84 2.99
C VAL A 152 4.83 -24.04 3.49
N THR A 153 4.41 -24.32 4.71
CA THR A 153 3.33 -23.63 5.40
C THR A 153 3.85 -22.55 6.33
N PHE A 154 2.97 -21.63 6.73
CA PHE A 154 3.32 -20.59 7.71
C PHE A 154 3.81 -21.19 9.03
N ASP A 155 3.19 -22.27 9.51
CA ASP A 155 3.56 -22.92 10.76
C ASP A 155 4.93 -23.62 10.69
N GLU A 156 5.26 -24.27 9.55
CA GLU A 156 6.59 -24.84 9.32
C GLU A 156 7.67 -23.74 9.30
N MET A 157 7.37 -22.59 8.67
CA MET A 157 8.25 -21.43 8.65
C MET A 157 8.45 -20.85 10.07
N VAL A 158 7.38 -20.71 10.85
CA VAL A 158 7.44 -20.28 12.26
C VAL A 158 8.29 -21.24 13.09
N ALA A 159 8.12 -22.56 12.90
CA ALA A 159 8.90 -23.56 13.61
C ALA A 159 10.41 -23.46 13.28
N ALA A 160 10.75 -23.31 11.99
CA ALA A 160 12.13 -23.16 11.54
C ALA A 160 12.79 -21.89 12.13
N TYR A 161 12.11 -20.74 12.08
CA TYR A 161 12.63 -19.52 12.72
C TYR A 161 12.70 -19.66 14.24
N THR A 162 11.74 -20.31 14.90
CA THR A 162 11.75 -20.49 16.36
C THR A 162 12.99 -21.26 16.82
N GLU A 163 13.39 -22.30 16.09
CA GLU A 163 14.61 -23.05 16.40
C GLU A 163 15.88 -22.20 16.22
N GLN A 164 15.94 -21.43 15.12
CA GLN A 164 17.02 -20.49 14.85
C GLN A 164 17.16 -19.44 15.96
N ILE A 165 16.05 -18.77 16.30
CA ILE A 165 15.95 -17.75 17.35
C ILE A 165 16.44 -18.32 18.69
N ARG A 166 16.04 -19.55 19.03
CA ARG A 166 16.51 -20.20 20.26
C ARG A 166 18.03 -20.28 20.32
N GLY A 167 18.68 -20.76 19.25
CA GLY A 167 20.14 -20.85 19.18
C GLY A 167 20.82 -19.48 19.29
N LEU A 168 20.34 -18.49 18.55
CA LEU A 168 20.86 -17.11 18.56
C LEU A 168 20.76 -16.47 19.95
N ILE A 169 19.59 -16.57 20.60
CA ILE A 169 19.36 -15.99 21.92
C ILE A 169 20.22 -16.67 22.98
N ASP A 170 20.28 -18.00 22.98
CA ASP A 170 21.07 -18.77 23.96
C ASP A 170 22.58 -18.54 23.74
N GLY A 171 23.03 -18.33 22.50
CA GLY A 171 24.39 -17.91 22.15
C GLY A 171 24.69 -16.44 22.46
N GLY A 172 23.66 -15.67 22.82
CA GLY A 172 23.78 -14.35 23.41
C GLY A 172 23.87 -13.22 22.40
N VAL A 173 23.03 -13.16 21.37
CA VAL A 173 22.89 -11.96 20.50
C VAL A 173 22.27 -10.75 21.25
N ASP A 174 22.51 -9.52 20.79
CA ASP A 174 21.89 -8.31 21.33
C ASP A 174 20.61 -7.90 20.57
N ILE A 175 20.51 -8.26 19.29
CA ILE A 175 19.47 -7.85 18.34
C ILE A 175 19.08 -9.07 17.50
N LEU A 176 17.82 -9.21 17.11
CA LEU A 176 17.42 -10.11 16.03
C LEU A 176 17.19 -9.31 14.74
N LEU A 177 17.83 -9.70 13.65
CA LEU A 177 17.80 -9.02 12.37
C LEU A 177 17.13 -9.91 11.33
N VAL A 178 15.87 -9.63 11.00
CA VAL A 178 15.17 -10.26 9.88
C VAL A 178 15.55 -9.51 8.62
N GLU A 179 16.41 -10.07 7.78
CA GLU A 179 17.02 -9.34 6.66
C GLU A 179 16.77 -9.98 5.30
N THR A 180 17.04 -9.20 4.26
CA THR A 180 16.85 -9.61 2.85
C THR A 180 15.44 -10.11 2.60
N VAL A 181 14.44 -9.43 3.17
CA VAL A 181 13.04 -9.83 3.05
C VAL A 181 12.58 -9.59 1.61
N PHE A 182 12.55 -10.67 0.82
CA PHE A 182 11.98 -10.70 -0.52
C PHE A 182 10.48 -11.06 -0.51
N ASP A 183 10.04 -11.83 0.50
CA ASP A 183 8.67 -12.26 0.74
C ASP A 183 8.20 -11.79 2.12
N THR A 184 7.26 -10.86 2.14
CA THR A 184 6.77 -10.27 3.39
C THR A 184 6.02 -11.27 4.26
N LEU A 185 5.41 -12.31 3.68
CA LEU A 185 4.74 -13.33 4.49
C LEU A 185 5.76 -14.20 5.27
N ASN A 186 6.95 -14.42 4.72
CA ASN A 186 8.08 -15.04 5.45
C ASN A 186 8.50 -14.15 6.62
N ALA A 187 8.62 -12.83 6.41
CA ALA A 187 8.95 -11.91 7.48
C ALA A 187 7.87 -11.87 8.56
N LYS A 188 6.58 -11.94 8.20
CA LYS A 188 5.49 -12.08 9.17
C LYS A 188 5.60 -13.37 9.99
N ALA A 189 5.99 -14.48 9.38
CA ALA A 189 6.28 -15.72 10.10
C ALA A 189 7.46 -15.56 11.08
N ALA A 190 8.54 -14.89 10.66
CA ALA A 190 9.67 -14.58 11.55
C ALA A 190 9.24 -13.67 12.72
N ILE A 191 8.49 -12.58 12.45
CA ILE A 191 7.95 -11.68 13.49
C ILE A 191 7.09 -12.45 14.48
N PHE A 192 6.21 -13.32 13.99
CA PHE A 192 5.35 -14.15 14.82
C PHE A 192 6.18 -15.08 15.72
N ALA A 193 7.17 -15.77 15.15
CA ALA A 193 8.10 -16.63 15.90
C ALA A 193 8.87 -15.86 16.98
N ILE A 194 9.38 -14.67 16.66
CA ILE A 194 10.09 -13.79 17.61
C ILE A 194 9.16 -13.39 18.75
N GLN A 195 7.96 -12.89 18.43
CA GLN A 195 6.99 -12.43 19.41
C GLN A 195 6.56 -13.57 20.34
N GLU A 196 6.23 -14.74 19.79
CA GLU A 196 5.82 -15.90 20.58
C GLU A 196 6.95 -16.42 21.47
N PHE A 197 8.16 -16.55 20.94
CA PHE A 197 9.32 -17.00 21.69
C PHE A 197 9.66 -16.02 22.84
N CYS A 198 9.72 -14.72 22.54
CA CYS A 198 10.01 -13.69 23.53
C CYS A 198 8.92 -13.61 24.60
N GLN A 199 7.64 -13.69 24.23
CA GLN A 199 6.53 -13.71 25.18
C GLN A 199 6.62 -14.91 26.14
N LYS A 200 6.88 -16.12 25.62
CA LYS A 200 7.01 -17.34 26.44
C LYS A 200 8.21 -17.27 27.40
N ARG A 201 9.28 -16.59 27.01
CA ARG A 201 10.51 -16.44 27.82
C ARG A 201 10.55 -15.18 28.67
N GLY A 202 9.57 -14.27 28.55
CA GLY A 202 9.58 -12.97 29.23
C GLY A 202 10.75 -12.08 28.79
N LEU A 203 11.13 -12.14 27.51
CA LEU A 203 12.25 -11.40 26.94
C LEU A 203 11.79 -10.17 26.16
N GLU A 204 12.60 -9.12 26.20
CA GLU A 204 12.47 -7.94 25.35
C GLU A 204 13.76 -7.77 24.56
N ILE A 205 13.84 -8.36 23.36
CA ILE A 205 14.97 -8.16 22.45
C ILE A 205 14.61 -7.15 21.35
N PRO A 206 15.50 -6.21 20.98
CA PRO A 206 15.31 -5.35 19.83
C PRO A 206 15.27 -6.16 18.53
N VAL A 207 14.36 -5.78 17.63
CA VAL A 207 14.19 -6.40 16.32
C VAL A 207 14.55 -5.38 15.25
N MET A 208 15.38 -5.76 14.29
CA MET A 208 15.61 -5.03 13.05
C MET A 208 14.96 -5.80 11.91
N ILE A 209 14.32 -5.11 10.97
CA ILE A 209 13.76 -5.73 9.77
C ILE A 209 14.27 -4.99 8.53
N SER A 210 14.82 -5.72 7.58
CA SER A 210 15.32 -5.13 6.33
C SER A 210 14.70 -5.79 5.10
N GLY A 211 14.01 -4.98 4.30
CA GLY A 211 13.42 -5.40 3.04
C GLY A 211 14.42 -5.38 1.89
N THR A 212 14.10 -6.11 0.82
CA THR A 212 14.85 -6.04 -0.44
C THR A 212 13.92 -5.64 -1.58
N ILE A 213 14.26 -4.52 -2.21
CA ILE A 213 13.60 -4.04 -3.43
C ILE A 213 14.39 -4.57 -4.62
N VAL A 214 13.74 -5.31 -5.52
CA VAL A 214 14.44 -6.11 -6.53
C VAL A 214 14.74 -5.34 -7.82
N ASP A 215 14.02 -4.25 -8.08
CA ASP A 215 14.19 -3.48 -9.30
C ASP A 215 13.76 -2.01 -9.13
N ALA A 216 13.90 -1.23 -10.20
CA ALA A 216 13.53 0.19 -10.26
C ALA A 216 12.00 0.45 -10.12
N SER A 217 11.15 -0.58 -10.11
CA SER A 217 9.71 -0.41 -9.84
C SER A 217 9.42 -0.07 -8.38
N GLY A 218 10.40 -0.29 -7.48
CA GLY A 218 10.23 -0.01 -6.05
C GLY A 218 9.41 -1.06 -5.31
N ARG A 219 9.37 -2.30 -5.83
CA ARG A 219 8.63 -3.42 -5.24
C ARG A 219 9.55 -4.52 -4.70
N THR A 220 9.07 -5.24 -3.68
CA THR A 220 9.65 -6.51 -3.25
C THR A 220 9.48 -7.57 -4.33
N LEU A 221 10.19 -8.70 -4.23
CA LEU A 221 10.00 -9.82 -5.16
C LEU A 221 8.55 -10.33 -5.16
N SER A 222 7.92 -10.32 -3.99
CA SER A 222 6.51 -10.66 -3.78
C SER A 222 5.51 -9.57 -4.20
N GLY A 223 5.98 -8.52 -4.90
CA GLY A 223 5.16 -7.52 -5.56
C GLY A 223 4.67 -6.37 -4.69
N GLN A 224 5.03 -6.29 -3.39
CA GLN A 224 4.59 -5.21 -2.52
C GLN A 224 5.36 -3.92 -2.79
N THR A 225 4.65 -2.79 -2.83
CA THR A 225 5.28 -1.47 -2.72
C THR A 225 5.96 -1.28 -1.37
N LEU A 226 6.93 -0.38 -1.29
CA LEU A 226 7.65 -0.09 -0.05
C LEU A 226 6.74 0.32 1.12
N GLU A 227 5.73 1.17 0.88
CA GLU A 227 4.76 1.56 1.91
C GLU A 227 3.89 0.37 2.34
N ALA A 228 3.47 -0.49 1.41
CA ALA A 228 2.71 -1.71 1.72
C ALA A 228 3.54 -2.69 2.56
N PHE A 229 4.81 -2.89 2.21
CA PHE A 229 5.75 -3.69 2.99
C PHE A 229 5.85 -3.17 4.43
N TRP A 230 6.11 -1.86 4.58
CA TRP A 230 6.20 -1.21 5.89
C TRP A 230 4.93 -1.41 6.72
N ILE A 231 3.75 -1.17 6.16
CA ILE A 231 2.47 -1.36 6.85
C ILE A 231 2.32 -2.81 7.33
N SER A 232 2.71 -3.78 6.50
CA SER A 232 2.56 -5.21 6.77
C SER A 232 3.42 -5.70 7.94
N ILE A 233 4.59 -5.10 8.17
CA ILE A 233 5.55 -5.52 9.21
C ILE A 233 5.61 -4.60 10.44
N SER A 234 5.00 -3.42 10.38
CA SER A 234 5.05 -2.40 11.45
C SER A 234 4.49 -2.83 12.81
N HIS A 235 3.76 -3.95 12.85
CA HIS A 235 3.21 -4.56 14.07
C HIS A 235 4.26 -5.31 14.91
N ALA A 236 5.49 -5.47 14.40
CA ALA A 236 6.58 -6.09 15.12
C ALA A 236 6.81 -5.40 16.47
N ARG A 237 6.86 -6.20 17.55
CA ARG A 237 7.14 -5.69 18.90
C ARG A 237 8.63 -5.45 19.04
N ASN A 238 9.00 -4.42 19.82
CA ASN A 238 10.39 -4.00 20.02
C ASN A 238 11.15 -3.71 18.71
N LEU A 239 10.42 -3.28 17.67
CA LEU A 239 11.03 -2.89 16.40
C LEU A 239 11.95 -1.68 16.60
N LEU A 240 13.25 -1.93 16.48
CA LEU A 240 14.31 -0.96 16.60
C LEU A 240 14.45 -0.17 15.31
N SER A 241 14.62 -0.86 14.19
CA SER A 241 14.74 -0.23 12.88
C SER A 241 14.03 -1.02 11.78
N VAL A 242 13.65 -0.29 10.74
CA VAL A 242 13.30 -0.84 9.44
C VAL A 242 14.29 -0.33 8.40
N GLY A 243 14.70 -1.17 7.47
CA GLY A 243 15.68 -0.78 6.47
C GLY A 243 15.55 -1.48 5.14
N LEU A 244 16.54 -1.21 4.29
CA LEU A 244 16.70 -1.83 2.99
C LEU A 244 18.12 -2.33 2.79
N ASN A 245 18.24 -3.52 2.21
CA ASN A 245 19.51 -4.13 1.90
C ASN A 245 19.47 -5.01 0.64
N CYS A 246 20.66 -5.27 0.11
CA CYS A 246 20.87 -6.11 -1.07
C CYS A 246 20.15 -5.62 -2.33
N ALA A 247 20.21 -6.42 -3.40
CA ALA A 247 19.68 -6.24 -4.76
C ALA A 247 20.13 -4.98 -5.51
N LEU A 248 20.00 -3.81 -4.91
CA LEU A 248 20.35 -2.51 -5.48
C LEU A 248 21.73 -2.04 -4.98
N GLY A 249 22.43 -1.34 -5.85
CA GLY A 249 23.64 -0.59 -5.48
C GLY A 249 23.33 0.63 -4.63
N SER A 250 24.36 1.29 -4.10
CA SER A 250 24.18 2.41 -3.18
C SER A 250 23.38 3.55 -3.81
N LYS A 251 23.69 3.93 -5.05
CA LYS A 251 22.99 5.01 -5.78
C LYS A 251 21.49 4.72 -5.94
N GLN A 252 21.14 3.52 -6.38
CA GLN A 252 19.74 3.12 -6.65
C GLN A 252 18.92 3.00 -5.35
N MET A 253 19.56 2.83 -4.19
CA MET A 253 18.86 2.73 -2.91
C MET A 253 18.28 4.06 -2.42
N ARG A 254 18.82 5.19 -2.91
CA ARG A 254 18.48 6.54 -2.46
C ARG A 254 16.97 6.86 -2.43
N PRO A 255 16.20 6.71 -3.53
CA PRO A 255 14.77 7.07 -3.52
C PRO A 255 13.98 6.24 -2.51
N HIS A 256 14.36 4.98 -2.31
CA HIS A 256 13.67 4.07 -1.41
C HIS A 256 13.96 4.39 0.06
N ILE A 257 15.21 4.69 0.41
CA ILE A 257 15.52 5.09 1.80
C ILE A 257 14.93 6.47 2.13
N GLU A 258 14.89 7.40 1.17
CA GLU A 258 14.20 8.68 1.34
C GLU A 258 12.71 8.45 1.63
N GLU A 259 12.02 7.63 0.85
CA GLU A 259 10.62 7.27 1.06
C GLU A 259 10.40 6.60 2.43
N LEU A 260 11.18 5.56 2.76
CA LEU A 260 11.09 4.86 4.04
C LEU A 260 11.32 5.79 5.23
N SER A 261 12.26 6.75 5.10
CA SER A 261 12.56 7.74 6.13
C SER A 261 11.39 8.66 6.47
N ARG A 262 10.45 8.85 5.53
CA ARG A 262 9.23 9.64 5.77
C ARG A 262 8.11 8.80 6.41
N LEU A 263 8.11 7.49 6.17
CA LEU A 263 7.03 6.58 6.57
C LEU A 263 7.25 5.94 7.95
N ALA A 264 8.48 5.58 8.28
CA ALA A 264 8.80 4.75 9.43
C ALA A 264 8.80 5.54 10.75
N TRP A 265 8.06 5.09 11.77
CA TRP A 265 8.09 5.69 13.11
C TRP A 265 9.34 5.27 13.92
N CYS A 266 10.02 4.19 13.51
CA CYS A 266 11.25 3.70 14.14
C CYS A 266 12.50 4.24 13.43
N TYR A 267 13.69 3.78 13.86
CA TYR A 267 14.94 4.12 13.19
C TYR A 267 15.00 3.52 11.78
N THR A 268 15.81 4.11 10.90
CA THR A 268 16.03 3.58 9.56
C THR A 268 17.44 3.01 9.39
N SER A 269 17.54 1.86 8.73
CA SER A 269 18.81 1.24 8.35
C SER A 269 18.95 1.14 6.83
N VAL A 270 20.18 1.26 6.31
CA VAL A 270 20.46 1.00 4.89
C VAL A 270 21.84 0.37 4.73
N TYR A 271 21.91 -0.72 3.99
CA TYR A 271 23.16 -1.42 3.73
C TYR A 271 23.14 -2.04 2.32
N PRO A 272 23.37 -1.22 1.29
CA PRO A 272 23.25 -1.62 -0.11
C PRO A 272 24.42 -2.50 -0.56
N ASN A 273 24.31 -3.07 -1.76
CA ASN A 273 25.44 -3.74 -2.41
C ASN A 273 26.49 -2.71 -2.87
N ALA A 274 27.73 -3.15 -3.04
CA ALA A 274 28.80 -2.38 -3.69
C ALA A 274 28.58 -2.33 -5.22
N GLY A 275 27.44 -1.76 -5.63
CA GLY A 275 26.98 -1.73 -7.01
C GLY A 275 26.13 -2.94 -7.38
N LEU A 276 25.67 -2.95 -8.62
CA LEU A 276 25.07 -4.15 -9.22
C LEU A 276 26.19 -5.12 -9.63
N PRO A 277 25.98 -6.44 -9.53
CA PRO A 277 26.98 -7.40 -9.98
C PRO A 277 27.22 -7.24 -11.50
N ASN A 278 28.48 -7.23 -11.91
CA ASN A 278 28.87 -7.18 -13.30
C ASN A 278 28.71 -8.55 -13.99
N GLU A 279 29.04 -8.64 -15.29
CA GLU A 279 28.90 -9.87 -16.08
C GLU A 279 29.71 -11.06 -15.52
N PHE A 280 30.70 -10.80 -14.66
CA PHE A 280 31.52 -11.79 -13.99
C PHE A 280 31.07 -12.07 -12.53
N GLY A 281 29.94 -11.49 -12.10
CA GLY A 281 29.42 -11.59 -10.74
C GLY A 281 30.22 -10.81 -9.70
N GLN A 282 31.07 -9.87 -10.12
CA GLN A 282 31.88 -9.02 -9.25
C GLN A 282 31.21 -7.67 -8.99
N TYR A 283 31.66 -6.98 -7.96
CA TYR A 283 31.12 -5.70 -7.50
C TYR A 283 32.17 -4.61 -7.72
N ASP A 284 31.85 -3.64 -8.57
CA ASP A 284 32.81 -2.65 -9.07
C ASP A 284 32.77 -1.32 -8.31
N GLU A 285 31.82 -1.13 -7.40
CA GLU A 285 31.69 0.12 -6.66
C GLU A 285 32.83 0.26 -5.65
N THR A 286 33.58 1.36 -5.74
CA THR A 286 34.72 1.63 -4.86
C THR A 286 34.29 2.16 -3.48
N PRO A 287 35.10 2.01 -2.42
CA PRO A 287 34.82 2.59 -1.11
C PRO A 287 34.49 4.10 -1.13
N ASP A 288 35.23 4.89 -1.90
CA ASP A 288 35.03 6.35 -1.99
C ASP A 288 33.67 6.70 -2.58
N PHE A 289 33.29 6.05 -3.68
CA PHE A 289 31.98 6.26 -4.29
C PHE A 289 30.86 5.79 -3.37
N PHE A 290 30.98 4.61 -2.76
CA PHE A 290 30.00 4.08 -1.82
C PHE A 290 29.79 5.04 -0.64
N ALA A 291 30.88 5.51 -0.03
CA ALA A 291 30.84 6.49 1.05
C ALA A 291 30.20 7.82 0.62
N SER A 292 30.43 8.28 -0.62
CA SER A 292 29.79 9.50 -1.14
C SER A 292 28.27 9.39 -1.23
N GLN A 293 27.74 8.19 -1.54
CA GLN A 293 26.29 7.96 -1.58
C GLN A 293 25.71 7.90 -0.16
N ILE A 294 26.39 7.19 0.76
CA ILE A 294 25.98 7.15 2.18
C ILE A 294 26.04 8.54 2.82
N GLU A 295 27.02 9.37 2.45
CA GLU A 295 27.13 10.76 2.88
C GLU A 295 25.92 11.59 2.44
N ASP A 296 25.44 11.41 1.21
CA ASP A 296 24.20 12.05 0.74
C ASP A 296 23.01 11.66 1.63
N PHE A 297 22.89 10.39 2.02
CA PHE A 297 21.78 9.92 2.86
C PHE A 297 21.85 10.48 4.28
N ALA A 298 23.06 10.49 4.86
CA ALA A 298 23.31 11.01 6.20
C ALA A 298 23.06 12.52 6.25
N ARG A 299 23.54 13.27 5.24
CA ARG A 299 23.37 14.72 5.13
C ARG A 299 21.90 15.14 5.06
N HIS A 300 21.07 14.39 4.35
CA HIS A 300 19.63 14.65 4.26
C HIS A 300 18.83 14.05 5.43
N GLY A 301 19.49 13.38 6.38
CA GLY A 301 18.86 12.83 7.57
C GLY A 301 17.94 11.65 7.27
N PHE A 302 18.30 10.77 6.33
CA PHE A 302 17.49 9.60 5.96
C PHE A 302 17.78 8.36 6.80
N VAL A 303 18.91 8.32 7.52
CA VAL A 303 19.45 7.09 8.12
C VAL A 303 19.80 7.24 9.59
N ASN A 304 19.69 6.13 10.32
CA ASN A 304 20.18 5.96 11.70
C ASN A 304 21.26 4.87 11.79
N LEU A 305 21.18 3.87 10.90
CA LEU A 305 22.20 2.85 10.72
C LEU A 305 22.62 2.76 9.26
N VAL A 306 23.91 2.58 9.02
CA VAL A 306 24.50 2.38 7.69
C VAL A 306 25.40 1.15 7.71
N GLY A 307 25.48 0.40 6.61
CA GLY A 307 26.33 -0.78 6.50
C GLY A 307 26.59 -1.18 5.05
N GLY A 308 27.02 -2.41 4.84
CA GLY A 308 27.24 -2.96 3.51
C GLY A 308 26.66 -4.36 3.33
N CYS A 309 26.16 -4.67 2.14
CA CYS A 309 25.76 -6.04 1.77
C CYS A 309 26.75 -6.62 0.73
N CYS A 310 26.29 -7.33 -0.30
CA CYS A 310 27.16 -8.04 -1.22
C CYS A 310 28.21 -7.14 -1.88
N GLY A 311 29.45 -7.62 -1.94
CA GLY A 311 30.59 -6.90 -2.53
C GLY A 311 31.31 -5.93 -1.60
N THR A 312 30.70 -5.56 -0.46
CA THR A 312 31.34 -4.66 0.51
C THR A 312 32.45 -5.35 1.29
N THR A 313 33.41 -4.56 1.75
CA THR A 313 34.66 -5.00 2.38
C THR A 313 34.98 -4.15 3.61
N PRO A 314 35.98 -4.52 4.44
CA PRO A 314 36.44 -3.68 5.53
C PRO A 314 36.79 -2.24 5.08
N GLU A 315 37.36 -2.06 3.89
CA GLU A 315 37.67 -0.72 3.35
C GLU A 315 36.39 0.11 3.10
N HIS A 316 35.30 -0.51 2.63
CA HIS A 316 34.01 0.16 2.50
C HIS A 316 33.44 0.56 3.86
N ILE A 317 33.50 -0.36 4.84
CA ILE A 317 33.00 -0.13 6.20
C ILE A 317 33.77 1.00 6.90
N GLN A 318 35.08 1.07 6.68
CA GLN A 318 35.91 2.16 7.17
C GLN A 318 35.49 3.51 6.58
N ALA A 319 35.31 3.58 5.25
CA ALA A 319 34.91 4.81 4.57
C ALA A 319 33.54 5.33 5.06
N ILE A 320 32.55 4.44 5.27
CA ILE A 320 31.24 4.85 5.78
C ILE A 320 31.27 5.18 7.28
N ALA A 321 32.16 4.58 8.07
CA ALA A 321 32.31 4.92 9.48
C ALA A 321 32.79 6.36 9.66
N GLU A 322 33.74 6.80 8.83
CA GLU A 322 34.20 8.20 8.80
C GLU A 322 33.09 9.17 8.37
N VAL A 323 32.18 8.74 7.49
CA VAL A 323 31.00 9.53 7.10
C VAL A 323 29.98 9.60 8.23
N ALA A 324 29.68 8.49 8.89
CA ALA A 324 28.70 8.39 9.96
C ALA A 324 29.00 9.31 11.16
N GLU A 325 30.28 9.57 11.44
CA GLU A 325 30.72 10.48 12.50
C GLU A 325 30.46 11.97 12.20
N LYS A 326 30.31 12.34 10.92
CA LYS A 326 30.18 13.75 10.50
C LYS A 326 28.75 14.30 10.62
N TYR A 327 27.75 13.44 10.65
CA TYR A 327 26.34 13.84 10.51
C TYR A 327 25.48 13.36 11.69
N PRO A 328 24.46 14.15 12.08
CA PRO A 328 23.51 13.71 13.09
C PRO A 328 22.62 12.58 12.55
N PRO A 329 22.11 11.69 13.42
CA PRO A 329 21.17 10.66 13.02
C PRO A 329 19.82 11.26 12.62
N ARG A 330 19.09 10.55 11.75
CA ARG A 330 17.69 10.86 11.43
C ARG A 330 16.84 10.98 12.70
N LYS A 331 15.96 11.97 12.73
CA LYS A 331 14.89 12.05 13.74
C LYS A 331 13.64 11.37 13.18
N PRO A 332 13.11 10.31 13.82
CA PRO A 332 11.87 9.70 13.37
C PRO A 332 10.71 10.71 13.32
N PRO A 333 9.88 10.70 12.26
CA PRO A 333 8.76 11.60 12.11
C PRO A 333 7.61 11.22 13.05
N GLU A 334 6.78 12.20 13.37
CA GLU A 334 5.50 11.94 14.04
C GLU A 334 4.52 11.32 13.04
N VAL A 335 4.14 10.07 13.27
CA VAL A 335 3.22 9.34 12.39
C VAL A 335 1.80 9.49 12.89
N LYS A 336 0.95 10.11 12.07
CA LYS A 336 -0.48 10.27 12.39
C LYS A 336 -1.16 8.90 12.57
N PRO A 337 -2.04 8.71 13.57
CA PRO A 337 -2.66 7.41 13.89
C PRO A 337 -3.84 7.09 12.96
N TYR A 338 -3.55 6.93 11.66
CA TYR A 338 -4.53 6.49 10.66
C TYR A 338 -4.61 4.97 10.60
N LEU A 339 -5.79 4.46 10.24
CA LEU A 339 -5.95 3.06 9.86
C LEU A 339 -5.13 2.84 8.58
N ARG A 340 -4.18 1.92 8.66
CA ARG A 340 -3.30 1.54 7.56
C ARG A 340 -3.43 0.05 7.31
N LEU A 341 -3.78 -0.29 6.08
CA LEU A 341 -3.94 -1.64 5.58
C LEU A 341 -3.08 -1.81 4.33
N SER A 342 -2.90 -3.04 3.89
CA SER A 342 -2.16 -3.31 2.66
C SER A 342 -2.62 -4.60 1.98
N GLY A 343 -2.65 -4.56 0.65
CA GLY A 343 -2.48 -5.72 -0.21
C GLY A 343 -1.03 -5.75 -0.72
N LEU A 344 -0.87 -5.72 -2.05
CA LEU A 344 0.39 -5.33 -2.70
C LEU A 344 0.63 -3.82 -2.64
N GLU A 345 -0.43 -3.04 -2.48
CA GLU A 345 -0.40 -1.59 -2.38
C GLU A 345 -0.91 -1.13 -1.01
N ALA A 346 -0.45 0.03 -0.57
CA ALA A 346 -0.85 0.62 0.69
C ALA A 346 -2.27 1.19 0.57
N PHE A 347 -3.09 0.96 1.59
CA PHE A 347 -4.37 1.61 1.76
C PHE A 347 -4.40 2.34 3.10
N VAL A 348 -4.50 3.67 3.05
CA VAL A 348 -4.50 4.52 4.24
C VAL A 348 -5.82 5.28 4.32
N LEU A 349 -6.59 5.04 5.39
CA LEU A 349 -7.81 5.79 5.66
C LEU A 349 -7.46 7.14 6.30
N ARG A 350 -7.47 8.19 5.49
CA ARG A 350 -7.18 9.57 5.91
C ARG A 350 -8.48 10.34 6.19
N PRO A 351 -8.45 11.48 6.89
CA PRO A 351 -9.65 12.28 7.17
C PRO A 351 -10.37 12.81 5.92
N ASP A 352 -9.63 12.99 4.82
CA ASP A 352 -10.12 13.37 3.49
C ASP A 352 -10.55 12.15 2.64
N THR A 353 -10.36 10.93 3.15
CA THR A 353 -10.90 9.73 2.51
C THR A 353 -12.41 9.70 2.72
N ASN A 354 -13.14 9.62 1.62
CA ASN A 354 -14.58 9.40 1.64
C ASN A 354 -14.91 7.98 2.17
N PHE A 355 -16.17 7.58 2.08
CA PHE A 355 -16.63 6.24 2.47
C PHE A 355 -15.86 5.11 1.77
N VAL A 356 -15.43 4.12 2.56
CA VAL A 356 -14.70 2.94 2.05
C VAL A 356 -15.64 1.80 1.72
N ASN A 357 -15.57 1.33 0.47
CA ASN A 357 -16.39 0.25 -0.04
C ASN A 357 -15.66 -1.09 0.11
N ILE A 358 -16.22 -1.97 0.94
CA ILE A 358 -15.75 -3.35 1.12
C ILE A 358 -16.65 -4.26 0.26
N GLY A 359 -16.08 -4.97 -0.70
CA GLY A 359 -16.84 -5.80 -1.64
C GLY A 359 -17.41 -7.06 -0.99
N GLU A 360 -18.74 -7.20 -0.97
CA GLU A 360 -19.48 -8.27 -0.30
C GLU A 360 -19.66 -9.60 -1.09
N ARG A 361 -19.32 -9.63 -2.39
CA ARG A 361 -19.76 -10.71 -3.30
C ARG A 361 -18.92 -11.97 -3.24
N THR A 362 -17.76 -11.92 -2.62
CA THR A 362 -16.85 -13.06 -2.35
C THR A 362 -17.28 -13.82 -1.09
N ASN A 363 -18.58 -14.08 -0.99
CA ASN A 363 -19.23 -14.64 0.19
C ASN A 363 -20.14 -15.79 -0.23
N VAL A 364 -19.85 -17.01 0.24
CA VAL A 364 -20.59 -18.23 -0.12
C VAL A 364 -22.06 -18.16 0.36
N ALA A 365 -22.32 -17.58 1.53
CA ALA A 365 -23.68 -17.41 2.03
C ALA A 365 -24.46 -16.32 1.26
N GLY A 366 -23.80 -15.21 0.93
CA GLY A 366 -24.41 -13.99 0.38
C GLY A 366 -24.52 -13.93 -1.14
N SER A 367 -23.65 -14.63 -1.89
CA SER A 367 -23.54 -14.50 -3.34
C SER A 367 -23.79 -15.82 -4.06
N ARG A 368 -24.93 -15.90 -4.76
CA ARG A 368 -25.32 -17.11 -5.50
C ARG A 368 -24.26 -17.56 -6.51
N LYS A 369 -23.75 -16.63 -7.33
CA LYS A 369 -22.72 -16.93 -8.35
C LYS A 369 -21.45 -17.45 -7.70
N PHE A 370 -20.99 -16.81 -6.62
CA PHE A 370 -19.77 -17.22 -5.93
C PHE A 370 -19.92 -18.60 -5.29
N ARG A 371 -21.04 -18.83 -4.59
CA ARG A 371 -21.38 -20.15 -4.03
C ARG A 371 -21.36 -21.26 -5.07
N GLU A 372 -22.01 -21.05 -6.21
CA GLU A 372 -22.05 -22.04 -7.30
C GLU A 372 -20.64 -22.37 -7.80
N LEU A 373 -19.76 -21.37 -7.96
CA LEU A 373 -18.37 -21.58 -8.38
C LEU A 373 -17.55 -22.35 -7.34
N ILE A 374 -17.62 -21.95 -6.07
CA ILE A 374 -16.85 -22.58 -4.98
C ILE A 374 -17.31 -24.03 -4.75
N LEU A 375 -18.62 -24.29 -4.69
CA LEU A 375 -19.16 -25.64 -4.50
C LEU A 375 -18.81 -26.59 -5.67
N ASN A 376 -18.65 -26.05 -6.88
CA ASN A 376 -18.22 -26.81 -8.05
C ASN A 376 -16.69 -26.95 -8.17
N GLY A 377 -15.92 -26.42 -7.22
CA GLY A 377 -14.45 -26.44 -7.26
C GLY A 377 -13.83 -25.49 -8.30
N ALA A 378 -14.61 -24.59 -8.90
CA ALA A 378 -14.18 -23.63 -9.92
C ALA A 378 -13.56 -22.36 -9.29
N PHE A 379 -12.52 -22.53 -8.47
CA PHE A 379 -11.89 -21.44 -7.72
C PHE A 379 -11.25 -20.36 -8.62
N GLU A 380 -10.66 -20.75 -9.76
CA GLU A 380 -10.08 -19.79 -10.72
C GLU A 380 -11.15 -18.89 -11.33
N GLU A 381 -12.29 -19.46 -11.74
CA GLU A 381 -13.42 -18.68 -12.23
C GLU A 381 -13.99 -17.76 -11.14
N ALA A 382 -13.92 -18.19 -9.87
CA ALA A 382 -14.36 -17.38 -8.73
C ALA A 382 -13.50 -16.11 -8.54
N LEU A 383 -12.24 -16.09 -9.00
CA LEU A 383 -11.40 -14.87 -9.02
C LEU A 383 -12.03 -13.74 -9.83
N SER A 384 -12.80 -14.07 -10.87
CA SER A 384 -13.53 -13.06 -11.66
C SER A 384 -14.52 -12.25 -10.81
N VAL A 385 -15.09 -12.85 -9.76
CA VAL A 385 -15.99 -12.15 -8.83
C VAL A 385 -15.22 -11.15 -8.00
N ALA A 386 -14.05 -11.55 -7.46
CA ALA A 386 -13.17 -10.64 -6.71
C ALA A 386 -12.65 -9.49 -7.59
N ARG A 387 -12.12 -9.80 -8.78
CA ARG A 387 -11.62 -8.81 -9.75
C ARG A 387 -12.69 -7.79 -10.13
N GLN A 388 -13.90 -8.26 -10.44
CA GLN A 388 -15.02 -7.39 -10.80
C GLN A 388 -15.38 -6.42 -9.66
N GLN A 389 -15.22 -6.80 -8.39
CA GLN A 389 -15.49 -5.88 -7.28
C GLN A 389 -14.45 -4.77 -7.22
N VAL A 390 -13.16 -5.11 -7.33
CA VAL A 390 -12.07 -4.14 -7.32
C VAL A 390 -12.18 -3.18 -8.51
N GLU A 391 -12.46 -3.69 -9.71
CA GLU A 391 -12.69 -2.88 -10.92
C GLU A 391 -13.89 -1.93 -10.79
N ASN A 392 -14.88 -2.29 -9.97
CA ASN A 392 -16.05 -1.46 -9.69
C ASN A 392 -15.85 -0.58 -8.45
N GLY A 393 -14.61 -0.38 -7.98
CA GLY A 393 -14.29 0.59 -6.93
C GLY A 393 -14.34 0.04 -5.49
N ALA A 394 -14.36 -1.28 -5.30
CA ALA A 394 -14.09 -1.86 -3.98
C ALA A 394 -12.62 -1.61 -3.59
N GLN A 395 -12.42 -0.98 -2.43
CA GLN A 395 -11.08 -0.66 -1.90
C GLN A 395 -10.55 -1.78 -0.99
N MET A 396 -11.40 -2.75 -0.67
CA MET A 396 -11.13 -3.94 0.12
C MET A 396 -12.11 -5.03 -0.32
N ILE A 397 -11.73 -6.30 -0.21
CA ILE A 397 -12.62 -7.43 -0.50
C ILE A 397 -12.90 -8.25 0.75
N ASP A 398 -14.17 -8.56 0.99
CA ASP A 398 -14.62 -9.45 2.07
C ASP A 398 -14.69 -10.88 1.55
N VAL A 399 -13.96 -11.80 2.17
CA VAL A 399 -13.87 -13.21 1.75
C VAL A 399 -14.48 -14.09 2.83
N ASN A 400 -15.63 -14.70 2.54
CA ASN A 400 -16.31 -15.63 3.43
C ASN A 400 -16.52 -16.99 2.76
N MET A 401 -16.05 -18.05 3.42
CA MET A 401 -16.11 -19.46 2.98
C MET A 401 -16.97 -20.33 3.90
N ASP A 402 -17.80 -19.72 4.75
CA ASP A 402 -18.64 -20.45 5.69
C ASP A 402 -19.82 -21.09 4.96
N GLU A 403 -19.85 -22.42 4.93
CA GLU A 403 -20.96 -23.21 4.39
C GLU A 403 -20.90 -24.62 5.01
N GLY A 404 -22.06 -25.22 5.31
CA GLY A 404 -22.12 -26.50 6.03
C GLY A 404 -21.56 -27.69 5.23
N MET A 405 -21.49 -27.55 3.90
CA MET A 405 -21.03 -28.60 2.98
C MET A 405 -19.57 -28.40 2.50
N LEU A 406 -18.89 -27.35 2.96
CA LEU A 406 -17.50 -27.04 2.59
C LEU A 406 -16.55 -27.28 3.76
N ASP A 407 -15.33 -27.73 3.43
CA ASP A 407 -14.20 -27.47 4.32
C ASP A 407 -13.83 -25.98 4.19
N SER A 408 -14.38 -25.17 5.07
CA SER A 408 -14.18 -23.71 5.06
C SER A 408 -12.71 -23.32 5.26
N GLU A 409 -11.92 -24.11 5.98
CA GLU A 409 -10.50 -23.82 6.20
C GLU A 409 -9.72 -24.05 4.90
N GLU A 410 -9.89 -25.22 4.27
CA GLU A 410 -9.24 -25.54 3.00
C GLU A 410 -9.65 -24.56 1.89
N ALA A 411 -10.95 -24.26 1.79
CA ALA A 411 -11.48 -23.33 0.80
C ALA A 411 -10.93 -21.91 0.98
N MET A 412 -10.82 -21.43 2.23
CA MET A 412 -10.22 -20.12 2.54
C MET A 412 -8.75 -20.08 2.12
N VAL A 413 -7.97 -21.08 2.52
CA VAL A 413 -6.54 -21.18 2.17
C VAL A 413 -6.37 -21.19 0.66
N LYS A 414 -7.11 -22.05 -0.05
CA LYS A 414 -7.00 -22.18 -1.51
C LYS A 414 -7.34 -20.87 -2.22
N PHE A 415 -8.45 -20.23 -1.86
CA PHE A 415 -8.87 -19.01 -2.53
C PHE A 415 -7.95 -17.82 -2.26
N LEU A 416 -7.45 -17.64 -1.03
CA LEU A 416 -6.52 -16.57 -0.71
C LEU A 416 -5.18 -16.72 -1.44
N ARG A 417 -4.68 -17.96 -1.58
CA ARG A 417 -3.45 -18.21 -2.35
C ARG A 417 -3.61 -17.92 -3.83
N LEU A 418 -4.80 -18.17 -4.39
CA LEU A 418 -5.15 -17.79 -5.76
C LEU A 418 -5.29 -16.27 -5.91
N ILE A 419 -5.93 -15.59 -4.95
CA ILE A 419 -5.98 -14.12 -4.93
C ILE A 419 -4.55 -13.53 -4.96
N ALA A 420 -3.63 -14.09 -4.18
CA ALA A 420 -2.23 -13.63 -4.15
C ALA A 420 -1.50 -13.76 -5.50
N SER A 421 -1.95 -14.66 -6.38
CA SER A 421 -1.41 -14.82 -7.74
C SER A 421 -1.94 -13.83 -8.77
N GLU A 422 -2.97 -13.04 -8.41
CA GLU A 422 -3.64 -12.09 -9.31
C GLU A 422 -3.40 -10.65 -8.85
N PRO A 423 -2.43 -9.92 -9.44
CA PRO A 423 -2.03 -8.58 -8.97
C PRO A 423 -3.18 -7.56 -8.89
N ASP A 424 -4.12 -7.61 -9.84
CA ASP A 424 -5.28 -6.70 -9.87
C ASP A 424 -6.20 -6.87 -8.66
N ILE A 425 -6.23 -8.06 -8.07
CA ILE A 425 -6.99 -8.38 -6.86
C ILE A 425 -6.10 -8.17 -5.64
N ALA A 426 -4.89 -8.73 -5.65
CA ALA A 426 -3.95 -8.70 -4.54
C ALA A 426 -3.51 -7.28 -4.14
N ARG A 427 -3.64 -6.28 -5.03
CA ARG A 427 -3.32 -4.88 -4.71
C ARG A 427 -4.13 -4.30 -3.55
N VAL A 428 -5.39 -4.70 -3.38
CA VAL A 428 -6.25 -4.20 -2.28
C VAL A 428 -6.15 -5.11 -1.04
N PRO A 429 -6.38 -4.57 0.18
CA PRO A 429 -6.46 -5.39 1.38
C PRO A 429 -7.62 -6.40 1.33
N VAL A 430 -7.47 -7.49 2.10
CA VAL A 430 -8.49 -8.53 2.28
C VAL A 430 -9.06 -8.49 3.68
N MET A 431 -10.38 -8.59 3.77
CA MET A 431 -11.13 -8.83 4.99
C MET A 431 -11.46 -10.33 5.06
N ILE A 432 -10.93 -11.03 6.06
CA ILE A 432 -11.19 -12.46 6.27
C ILE A 432 -12.47 -12.57 7.10
N ASP A 433 -13.53 -13.09 6.48
CA ASP A 433 -14.83 -13.25 7.10
C ASP A 433 -15.12 -14.72 7.44
N SER A 434 -15.30 -15.00 8.73
CA SER A 434 -15.82 -16.28 9.20
C SER A 434 -16.37 -16.19 10.63
N SER A 435 -17.35 -17.04 10.93
CA SER A 435 -17.85 -17.30 12.28
C SER A 435 -16.93 -18.22 13.11
N LYS A 436 -15.97 -18.90 12.47
CA LYS A 436 -15.04 -19.86 13.07
C LYS A 436 -13.63 -19.27 13.17
N TRP A 437 -13.07 -19.24 14.37
CA TRP A 437 -11.71 -18.75 14.59
C TRP A 437 -10.65 -19.51 13.78
N SER A 438 -10.79 -20.83 13.62
CA SER A 438 -9.83 -21.64 12.87
C SER A 438 -9.73 -21.23 11.39
N VAL A 439 -10.85 -20.85 10.77
CA VAL A 439 -10.88 -20.32 9.39
C VAL A 439 -10.23 -18.94 9.31
N ILE A 440 -10.48 -18.07 10.30
CA ILE A 440 -9.82 -16.75 10.41
C ILE A 440 -8.30 -16.93 10.50
N GLU A 441 -7.84 -17.80 11.41
CA GLU A 441 -6.42 -18.04 11.64
C GLU A 441 -5.75 -18.68 10.41
N ALA A 442 -6.42 -19.63 9.75
CA ALA A 442 -5.96 -20.18 8.47
C ALA A 442 -5.84 -19.10 7.39
N GLY A 443 -6.81 -18.16 7.34
CA GLY A 443 -6.76 -17.02 6.42
C GLY A 443 -5.58 -16.10 6.69
N LEU A 444 -5.36 -15.71 7.96
CA LEU A 444 -4.27 -14.80 8.36
C LEU A 444 -2.89 -15.34 7.99
N LYS A 445 -2.70 -16.66 8.09
CA LYS A 445 -1.48 -17.36 7.69
C LYS A 445 -1.20 -17.33 6.18
N ASN A 446 -2.16 -16.90 5.36
CA ASN A 446 -2.04 -16.77 3.91
C ASN A 446 -2.14 -15.32 3.41
N LEU A 447 -2.15 -14.33 4.32
CA LEU A 447 -2.17 -12.91 3.97
C LEU A 447 -0.79 -12.27 4.11
N GLN A 448 -0.21 -11.92 2.96
CA GLN A 448 1.02 -11.15 2.90
C GLN A 448 0.87 -9.74 3.51
N GLY A 449 -0.20 -9.03 3.15
CA GLY A 449 -0.47 -7.67 3.61
C GLY A 449 -1.10 -7.59 5.02
N LYS A 450 -1.37 -6.37 5.47
CA LYS A 450 -2.20 -6.10 6.66
C LYS A 450 -3.67 -6.06 6.24
N GLY A 451 -4.36 -7.16 6.50
CA GLY A 451 -5.80 -7.32 6.28
C GLY A 451 -6.65 -6.93 7.50
N VAL A 452 -7.94 -7.27 7.41
CA VAL A 452 -8.93 -7.07 8.48
C VAL A 452 -9.55 -8.42 8.86
N VAL A 453 -9.72 -8.67 10.16
CA VAL A 453 -10.49 -9.81 10.66
C VAL A 453 -11.95 -9.43 10.85
N ASN A 454 -12.85 -10.16 10.21
CA ASN A 454 -14.30 -10.02 10.31
C ASN A 454 -14.91 -11.35 10.82
N SER A 455 -15.18 -11.53 12.10
CA SER A 455 -15.06 -10.58 13.20
C SER A 455 -14.82 -11.34 14.51
N ILE A 456 -14.56 -10.61 15.58
CA ILE A 456 -14.61 -11.13 16.94
C ILE A 456 -15.74 -10.45 17.72
N SER A 457 -16.16 -11.05 18.83
CA SER A 457 -17.16 -10.47 19.72
C SER A 457 -17.05 -11.03 21.13
N LEU A 458 -17.83 -10.48 22.06
CA LEU A 458 -17.89 -10.93 23.46
C LEU A 458 -18.87 -12.10 23.66
N LYS A 459 -19.43 -12.68 22.58
CA LYS A 459 -20.46 -13.75 22.64
C LYS A 459 -20.01 -14.99 23.43
N GLU A 460 -18.72 -15.33 23.37
CA GLU A 460 -18.14 -16.50 24.06
C GLU A 460 -17.43 -16.12 25.36
N GLY A 461 -17.65 -14.89 25.84
CA GLY A 461 -17.02 -14.32 27.01
C GLY A 461 -15.71 -13.60 26.73
N GLU A 462 -15.27 -12.87 27.75
CA GLU A 462 -14.15 -11.94 27.68
C GLU A 462 -12.79 -12.59 27.45
N GLU A 463 -12.53 -13.76 28.05
CA GLU A 463 -11.22 -14.43 27.93
C GLU A 463 -10.93 -14.88 26.50
N LYS A 464 -11.92 -15.46 25.80
CA LYS A 464 -11.77 -15.82 24.39
C LYS A 464 -11.64 -14.59 23.49
N PHE A 465 -12.39 -13.53 23.77
CA PHE A 465 -12.25 -12.26 23.07
C PHE A 465 -10.81 -11.71 23.18
N LYS A 466 -10.23 -11.74 24.40
CA LYS A 466 -8.83 -11.34 24.66
C LYS A 466 -7.82 -12.26 23.98
N GLU A 467 -8.06 -13.57 23.98
CA GLU A 467 -7.22 -14.56 23.29
C GLU A 467 -7.15 -14.26 21.79
N TYR A 468 -8.31 -14.15 21.13
CA TYR A 468 -8.39 -13.85 19.70
C TYR A 468 -7.78 -12.48 19.39
N ALA A 469 -8.09 -11.44 20.18
CA ALA A 469 -7.49 -10.12 20.00
C ALA A 469 -5.94 -10.14 20.07
N ARG A 470 -5.35 -10.88 21.02
CA ARG A 470 -3.88 -11.02 21.11
C ARG A 470 -3.31 -11.70 19.87
N LYS A 471 -3.96 -12.75 19.36
CA LYS A 471 -3.55 -13.44 18.14
C LYS A 471 -3.64 -12.54 16.91
N ILE A 472 -4.73 -11.79 16.75
CA ILE A 472 -4.89 -10.82 15.64
C ILE A 472 -3.75 -9.79 15.67
N LEU A 473 -3.40 -9.29 16.85
CA LEU A 473 -2.28 -8.35 17.01
C LEU A 473 -0.92 -8.98 16.67
N GLN A 474 -0.71 -10.26 17.01
CA GLN A 474 0.50 -11.02 16.64
C GLN A 474 0.60 -11.25 15.13
N TYR A 475 -0.51 -11.52 14.44
CA TYR A 475 -0.54 -11.62 12.97
C TYR A 475 -0.48 -10.26 12.25
N GLY A 476 -0.64 -9.16 12.99
CA GLY A 476 -0.54 -7.80 12.46
C GLY A 476 -1.75 -7.34 11.65
N ALA A 477 -2.96 -7.78 11.98
CA ALA A 477 -4.20 -7.39 11.29
C ALA A 477 -5.02 -6.36 12.08
N ALA A 478 -5.88 -5.62 11.37
CA ALA A 478 -6.95 -4.83 12.00
C ALA A 478 -8.15 -5.73 12.33
N VAL A 479 -9.09 -5.24 13.14
CA VAL A 479 -10.18 -6.07 13.66
C VAL A 479 -11.53 -5.39 13.57
N ILE A 480 -12.53 -6.12 13.06
CA ILE A 480 -13.94 -5.81 13.24
C ILE A 480 -14.45 -6.48 14.52
N VAL A 481 -15.06 -5.67 15.38
CA VAL A 481 -15.72 -6.13 16.60
C VAL A 481 -17.21 -5.93 16.46
N MET A 482 -17.95 -7.03 16.41
CA MET A 482 -19.41 -6.98 16.39
C MET A 482 -19.96 -6.61 17.77
N ALA A 483 -21.01 -5.79 17.80
CA ALA A 483 -21.78 -5.49 19.00
C ALA A 483 -22.64 -6.69 19.43
N PHE A 484 -21.98 -7.76 19.87
CA PHE A 484 -22.57 -9.00 20.34
C PHE A 484 -21.81 -9.45 21.59
N ASP A 485 -22.52 -9.61 22.71
CA ASP A 485 -21.97 -10.06 23.99
C ASP A 485 -22.67 -11.32 24.50
N GLU A 486 -22.40 -11.71 25.75
CA GLU A 486 -22.97 -12.88 26.41
C GLU A 486 -24.52 -12.82 26.54
N LYS A 487 -25.11 -11.62 26.41
CA LYS A 487 -26.56 -11.39 26.45
C LYS A 487 -27.21 -11.45 25.06
N GLY A 488 -26.43 -11.60 23.99
CA GLY A 488 -26.92 -11.66 22.62
C GLY A 488 -26.49 -10.47 21.76
N GLN A 489 -27.13 -10.35 20.60
CA GLN A 489 -26.89 -9.27 19.65
C GLN A 489 -27.46 -7.95 20.17
N ALA A 490 -26.70 -6.86 20.08
CA ALA A 490 -27.17 -5.53 20.46
C ALA A 490 -28.13 -4.95 19.39
N ASP A 491 -29.39 -4.79 19.78
CA ASP A 491 -30.51 -4.40 18.93
C ASP A 491 -30.99 -2.95 19.16
N THR A 492 -30.86 -2.43 20.38
CA THR A 492 -31.19 -1.04 20.77
C THR A 492 -29.96 -0.12 20.80
N PHE A 493 -30.17 1.19 20.72
CA PHE A 493 -29.08 2.19 20.82
C PHE A 493 -28.24 2.02 22.09
N GLU A 494 -28.89 1.89 23.25
CA GLU A 494 -28.23 1.76 24.55
C GLU A 494 -27.36 0.50 24.62
N ARG A 495 -27.86 -0.63 24.10
CA ARG A 495 -27.09 -1.88 24.05
C ARG A 495 -25.92 -1.78 23.08
N LYS A 496 -26.10 -1.13 21.92
CA LYS A 496 -25.02 -0.97 20.93
C LYS A 496 -23.84 -0.20 21.54
N ILE A 497 -24.10 0.91 22.23
CA ILE A 497 -23.03 1.70 22.87
C ILE A 497 -22.39 0.97 24.05
N GLU A 498 -23.16 0.27 24.88
CA GLU A 498 -22.64 -0.52 26.02
C GLU A 498 -21.61 -1.57 25.56
N VAL A 499 -21.98 -2.37 24.55
CA VAL A 499 -21.11 -3.45 24.06
C VAL A 499 -19.88 -2.90 23.34
N CYS A 500 -20.06 -1.87 22.49
CA CYS A 500 -18.95 -1.24 21.77
C CYS A 500 -17.94 -0.59 22.73
N GLU A 501 -18.42 0.12 23.75
CA GLU A 501 -17.57 0.73 24.77
C GLU A 501 -16.78 -0.31 25.57
N ARG A 502 -17.46 -1.37 26.03
CA ARG A 502 -16.81 -2.47 26.77
C ARG A 502 -15.70 -3.11 25.93
N ALA A 503 -16.00 -3.47 24.68
CA ALA A 503 -15.02 -4.12 23.82
C ALA A 503 -13.84 -3.18 23.48
N TYR A 504 -14.11 -1.90 23.20
CA TYR A 504 -13.07 -0.91 22.96
C TYR A 504 -12.13 -0.78 24.15
N ARG A 505 -12.65 -0.62 25.37
CA ARG A 505 -11.84 -0.51 26.59
C ARG A 505 -10.98 -1.75 26.83
N ILE A 506 -11.54 -2.96 26.68
CA ILE A 506 -10.77 -4.20 26.81
C ILE A 506 -9.59 -4.21 25.81
N LEU A 507 -9.86 -3.87 24.55
CA LEU A 507 -8.82 -3.86 23.52
C LEU A 507 -7.73 -2.82 23.80
N THR A 508 -8.10 -1.58 24.15
CA THR A 508 -7.13 -0.50 24.32
C THR A 508 -6.42 -0.53 25.67
N GLU A 509 -7.12 -0.81 26.76
CA GLU A 509 -6.60 -0.67 28.13
C GLU A 509 -5.93 -1.95 28.63
N GLU A 510 -6.41 -3.14 28.24
CA GLU A 510 -5.89 -4.41 28.75
C GLU A 510 -4.98 -5.15 27.75
N ILE A 511 -5.27 -5.05 26.45
CA ILE A 511 -4.48 -5.74 25.40
C ILE A 511 -3.42 -4.82 24.79
N GLY A 512 -3.65 -3.50 24.81
CA GLY A 512 -2.81 -2.51 24.12
C GLY A 512 -2.99 -2.56 22.60
N PHE A 513 -4.19 -2.90 22.13
CA PHE A 513 -4.53 -2.88 20.71
C PHE A 513 -4.56 -1.43 20.21
N PRO A 514 -3.92 -1.10 19.07
CA PRO A 514 -3.95 0.27 18.54
C PRO A 514 -5.40 0.68 18.20
N PRO A 515 -5.93 1.78 18.77
CA PRO A 515 -7.35 2.14 18.60
C PRO A 515 -7.72 2.47 17.15
N GLN A 516 -6.77 2.96 16.34
CA GLN A 516 -6.98 3.19 14.91
C GLN A 516 -7.17 1.90 14.09
N ASP A 517 -6.80 0.73 14.63
CA ASP A 517 -6.98 -0.59 14.00
C ASP A 517 -8.27 -1.29 14.48
N ILE A 518 -9.05 -0.65 15.34
CA ILE A 518 -10.34 -1.15 15.84
C ILE A 518 -11.47 -0.59 14.99
N ILE A 519 -12.24 -1.50 14.38
CA ILE A 519 -13.43 -1.20 13.61
C ILE A 519 -14.62 -1.78 14.38
N LEU A 520 -15.57 -0.95 14.78
CA LEU A 520 -16.76 -1.37 15.50
C LEU A 520 -17.91 -1.57 14.51
N ASP A 521 -18.61 -2.70 14.61
CA ASP A 521 -19.86 -2.96 13.90
C ASP A 521 -21.03 -2.96 14.91
N PRO A 522 -21.81 -1.86 14.98
CA PRO A 522 -22.99 -1.77 15.83
C PRO A 522 -24.14 -2.70 15.43
N ASN A 523 -23.98 -3.56 14.43
CA ASN A 523 -24.97 -4.39 13.75
C ASN A 523 -26.00 -3.57 12.95
N VAL A 524 -25.88 -3.61 11.63
CA VAL A 524 -26.96 -3.23 10.71
C VAL A 524 -28.00 -4.36 10.69
N LEU A 525 -29.19 -4.09 11.20
CA LEU A 525 -30.30 -5.05 11.28
C LEU A 525 -31.40 -4.72 10.29
N THR A 526 -32.23 -5.71 9.95
CA THR A 526 -33.31 -5.56 8.97
C THR A 526 -34.46 -4.73 9.52
N VAL A 527 -34.92 -3.75 8.74
CA VAL A 527 -36.12 -2.92 9.04
C VAL A 527 -37.29 -3.30 8.12
N ALA A 528 -38.46 -2.69 8.35
CA ALA A 528 -39.68 -2.94 7.59
C ALA A 528 -40.11 -4.42 7.58
N THR A 529 -39.92 -5.12 8.70
CA THR A 529 -40.32 -6.52 8.88
C THR A 529 -41.79 -6.70 9.25
N GLY A 530 -42.49 -5.60 9.57
CA GLY A 530 -43.84 -5.61 10.13
C GLY A 530 -43.91 -5.79 11.65
N MET A 531 -42.75 -5.81 12.33
CA MET A 531 -42.64 -5.87 13.80
C MET A 531 -42.22 -4.49 14.32
N GLU A 532 -42.96 -3.95 15.30
CA GLU A 532 -42.74 -2.59 15.82
C GLU A 532 -41.35 -2.45 16.46
N GLU A 533 -40.86 -3.51 17.10
CA GLU A 533 -39.56 -3.60 17.73
C GLU A 533 -38.40 -3.37 16.75
N HIS A 534 -38.60 -3.65 15.46
CA HIS A 534 -37.56 -3.54 14.43
C HIS A 534 -37.55 -2.17 13.75
N ASN A 535 -38.58 -1.34 13.96
CA ASN A 535 -38.72 -0.05 13.26
C ASN A 535 -37.54 0.89 13.53
N ASN A 536 -36.95 0.80 14.72
CA ASN A 536 -35.93 1.74 15.17
C ASN A 536 -34.49 1.31 14.83
N TYR A 537 -34.27 0.10 14.32
CA TYR A 537 -32.92 -0.48 14.16
C TYR A 537 -31.99 0.36 13.28
N ALA A 538 -32.51 0.92 12.18
CA ALA A 538 -31.74 1.79 11.29
C ALA A 538 -31.31 3.09 11.99
N LEU A 539 -32.25 3.74 12.68
CA LEU A 539 -32.00 4.98 13.40
C LEU A 539 -31.03 4.76 14.56
N ASP A 540 -31.17 3.65 15.29
CA ASP A 540 -30.29 3.32 16.41
C ASP A 540 -28.86 3.00 15.95
N PHE A 541 -28.68 2.39 14.77
CA PHE A 541 -27.35 2.26 14.17
C PHE A 541 -26.73 3.63 13.87
N ILE A 542 -27.48 4.56 13.26
CA ILE A 542 -26.99 5.90 12.93
C ILE A 542 -26.63 6.68 14.21
N ARG A 543 -27.45 6.58 15.26
CA ARG A 543 -27.18 7.17 16.57
C ARG A 543 -25.94 6.56 17.23
N ALA A 544 -25.81 5.24 17.22
CA ALA A 544 -24.66 4.53 17.78
C ALA A 544 -23.37 4.90 17.04
N THR A 545 -23.42 5.01 15.71
CA THR A 545 -22.30 5.47 14.88
C THR A 545 -21.80 6.84 15.36
N ARG A 546 -22.71 7.82 15.47
CA ARG A 546 -22.34 9.16 15.96
C ARG A 546 -21.72 9.10 17.36
N TRP A 547 -22.34 8.35 18.27
CA TRP A 547 -21.85 8.19 19.62
C TRP A 547 -20.43 7.59 19.65
N ILE A 548 -20.17 6.54 18.87
CA ILE A 548 -18.85 5.91 18.78
C ILE A 548 -17.80 6.93 18.32
N LYS A 549 -18.09 7.72 17.27
CA LYS A 549 -17.14 8.72 16.76
C LYS A 549 -16.86 9.84 17.75
N GLU A 550 -17.84 10.20 18.58
CA GLU A 550 -17.70 11.25 19.60
C GLU A 550 -16.99 10.76 20.87
N ASN A 551 -17.13 9.48 21.24
CA ASN A 551 -16.73 8.96 22.55
C ASN A 551 -15.54 7.98 22.50
N LEU A 552 -15.33 7.28 21.39
CA LEU A 552 -14.28 6.27 21.23
C LEU A 552 -13.24 6.77 20.22
N PRO A 553 -12.17 7.44 20.69
CA PRO A 553 -11.24 8.14 19.80
C PRO A 553 -10.53 7.17 18.86
N LEU A 554 -10.29 7.62 17.62
CA LEU A 554 -9.60 6.89 16.55
C LEU A 554 -10.33 5.66 15.99
N ALA A 555 -11.24 5.03 16.74
CA ALA A 555 -12.03 3.89 16.29
C ALA A 555 -12.79 4.21 14.98
N LYS A 556 -12.96 3.17 14.16
CA LYS A 556 -13.76 3.21 12.94
C LYS A 556 -15.10 2.53 13.15
N VAL A 557 -16.05 2.84 12.28
CA VAL A 557 -17.36 2.19 12.25
C VAL A 557 -17.57 1.54 10.89
N SER A 558 -18.04 0.30 10.91
CA SER A 558 -18.45 -0.48 9.73
C SER A 558 -19.84 -1.08 9.91
N GLY A 559 -20.36 -1.71 8.86
CA GLY A 559 -21.59 -2.49 8.91
C GLY A 559 -21.89 -3.24 7.61
N GLY A 560 -22.58 -4.37 7.73
CA GLY A 560 -23.18 -5.10 6.62
C GLY A 560 -24.40 -4.37 6.03
N ILE A 561 -24.17 -3.46 5.08
CA ILE A 561 -25.20 -2.53 4.59
C ILE A 561 -26.38 -3.27 3.95
N SER A 562 -26.12 -4.37 3.24
CA SER A 562 -27.15 -5.17 2.58
C SER A 562 -28.23 -5.71 3.52
N ASN A 563 -27.91 -5.90 4.81
CA ASN A 563 -28.82 -6.44 5.85
C ASN A 563 -30.03 -5.55 6.10
N ILE A 564 -29.90 -4.24 5.91
CA ILE A 564 -30.98 -3.25 6.14
C ILE A 564 -32.24 -3.56 5.31
N SER A 565 -32.04 -4.19 4.15
CA SER A 565 -33.01 -4.29 3.06
C SER A 565 -33.59 -5.70 2.87
N PHE A 566 -33.32 -6.65 3.78
CA PHE A 566 -33.69 -8.06 3.57
C PHE A 566 -35.20 -8.31 3.47
N SER A 567 -36.04 -7.47 4.07
CA SER A 567 -37.50 -7.50 3.91
C SER A 567 -37.96 -7.34 2.45
N PHE A 568 -37.13 -6.74 1.58
CA PHE A 568 -37.44 -6.45 0.18
C PHE A 568 -36.65 -7.32 -0.82
N ARG A 569 -36.20 -8.52 -0.43
CA ARG A 569 -35.53 -9.46 -1.34
C ARG A 569 -36.36 -9.70 -2.61
N GLY A 570 -35.72 -9.56 -3.77
CA GLY A 570 -36.36 -9.65 -5.08
C GLY A 570 -36.90 -8.33 -5.64
N ASN A 571 -36.84 -7.22 -4.88
CA ASN A 571 -37.12 -5.87 -5.37
C ASN A 571 -35.85 -5.00 -5.31
N ASN A 572 -34.96 -5.17 -6.29
CA ASN A 572 -33.66 -4.49 -6.29
C ASN A 572 -33.78 -2.97 -6.26
N ARG A 573 -34.77 -2.39 -6.95
CA ARG A 573 -34.96 -0.94 -6.99
C ARG A 573 -35.19 -0.34 -5.60
N VAL A 574 -36.03 -0.98 -4.77
CA VAL A 574 -36.25 -0.51 -3.39
C VAL A 574 -35.02 -0.74 -2.53
N ARG A 575 -34.33 -1.89 -2.69
CA ARG A 575 -33.13 -2.20 -1.92
C ARG A 575 -31.99 -1.21 -2.19
N GLU A 576 -31.71 -0.91 -3.45
CA GLU A 576 -30.67 0.02 -3.86
C GLU A 576 -30.96 1.45 -3.36
N ALA A 577 -32.23 1.88 -3.41
CA ALA A 577 -32.67 3.14 -2.82
C ALA A 577 -32.47 3.17 -1.29
N MET A 578 -32.82 2.08 -0.58
CA MET A 578 -32.60 1.94 0.87
C MET A 578 -31.12 1.99 1.23
N HIS A 579 -30.25 1.30 0.48
CA HIS A 579 -28.80 1.31 0.72
C HIS A 579 -28.24 2.72 0.56
N SER A 580 -28.60 3.40 -0.52
CA SER A 580 -28.09 4.73 -0.86
C SER A 580 -28.55 5.79 0.14
N ALA A 581 -29.83 5.75 0.55
CA ALA A 581 -30.36 6.64 1.58
C ALA A 581 -29.78 6.35 2.98
N PHE A 582 -29.62 5.08 3.35
CA PHE A 582 -29.01 4.70 4.62
C PHE A 582 -27.55 5.16 4.69
N LEU A 583 -26.75 4.89 3.65
CA LEU A 583 -25.36 5.32 3.55
C LEU A 583 -25.23 6.84 3.66
N TYR A 584 -26.07 7.61 2.95
CA TYR A 584 -26.04 9.07 3.03
C TYR A 584 -26.20 9.59 4.47
N HIS A 585 -27.15 9.06 5.24
CA HIS A 585 -27.36 9.46 6.64
C HIS A 585 -26.30 8.90 7.59
N ALA A 586 -25.88 7.65 7.40
CA ALA A 586 -24.88 6.99 8.25
C ALA A 586 -23.48 7.61 8.08
N ILE A 587 -23.06 7.95 6.86
CA ILE A 587 -21.79 8.62 6.57
C ILE A 587 -21.76 10.01 7.21
N LYS A 588 -22.88 10.75 7.14
CA LYS A 588 -23.03 12.03 7.86
C LYS A 588 -22.94 11.88 9.39
N ALA A 589 -23.32 10.72 9.92
CA ALA A 589 -23.14 10.39 11.33
C ALA A 589 -21.71 9.90 11.66
N GLY A 590 -20.88 9.66 10.64
CA GLY A 590 -19.47 9.28 10.78
C GLY A 590 -19.14 7.81 10.48
N LEU A 591 -19.99 7.12 9.71
CA LEU A 591 -19.68 5.78 9.18
C LEU A 591 -18.46 5.85 8.25
N ASP A 592 -17.39 5.14 8.59
CA ASP A 592 -16.12 5.19 7.85
C ASP A 592 -16.11 4.23 6.63
N MET A 593 -16.72 3.05 6.78
CA MET A 593 -16.68 1.98 5.80
C MET A 593 -17.93 1.10 5.85
N GLY A 594 -18.14 0.25 4.85
CA GLY A 594 -19.23 -0.73 4.89
C GLY A 594 -19.09 -1.84 3.87
N ILE A 595 -19.64 -3.00 4.23
CA ILE A 595 -19.70 -4.18 3.37
C ILE A 595 -20.90 -4.00 2.45
N VAL A 596 -20.60 -3.79 1.17
CA VAL A 596 -21.55 -3.35 0.13
C VAL A 596 -21.33 -4.08 -1.18
N ASN A 597 -22.38 -4.16 -1.99
CA ASN A 597 -22.22 -4.42 -3.42
C ASN A 597 -21.83 -3.12 -4.13
N ALA A 598 -20.52 -2.87 -4.23
CA ALA A 598 -19.96 -1.66 -4.84
C ALA A 598 -20.62 -1.30 -6.20
N GLY A 599 -20.96 -2.29 -7.02
CA GLY A 599 -21.56 -2.06 -8.34
C GLY A 599 -23.04 -1.66 -8.35
N GLN A 600 -23.77 -1.72 -7.23
CA GLN A 600 -25.24 -1.55 -7.17
C GLN A 600 -25.70 -0.33 -6.35
N ILE A 601 -24.80 0.55 -5.92
CA ILE A 601 -25.21 1.75 -5.18
C ILE A 601 -25.75 2.79 -6.17
N GLU A 602 -26.95 3.32 -5.92
CA GLU A 602 -27.61 4.38 -6.72
C GLU A 602 -27.22 5.77 -6.21
N VAL A 603 -27.20 6.78 -7.08
CA VAL A 603 -26.85 8.16 -6.69
C VAL A 603 -28.00 8.72 -5.88
N TYR A 604 -27.73 9.23 -4.67
CA TYR A 604 -28.78 9.63 -3.73
C TYR A 604 -29.75 10.67 -4.31
N GLU A 605 -29.23 11.66 -5.07
CA GLU A 605 -30.07 12.71 -5.69
C GLU A 605 -30.99 12.20 -6.80
N GLU A 606 -30.65 11.06 -7.37
CA GLU A 606 -31.34 10.49 -8.51
C GLU A 606 -32.48 9.55 -8.09
N ILE A 607 -32.56 9.22 -6.81
CA ILE A 607 -33.65 8.42 -6.28
C ILE A 607 -34.95 9.21 -6.45
N PRO A 608 -36.00 8.63 -7.07
CA PRO A 608 -37.28 9.32 -7.24
C PRO A 608 -37.81 9.85 -5.90
N LYS A 609 -38.16 11.14 -5.85
CA LYS A 609 -38.53 11.83 -4.59
C LYS A 609 -39.57 11.08 -3.75
N ASP A 610 -40.59 10.53 -4.40
CA ASP A 610 -41.68 9.79 -3.73
C ASP A 610 -41.20 8.46 -3.12
N LEU A 611 -40.24 7.79 -3.77
CA LEU A 611 -39.57 6.59 -3.24
C LEU A 611 -38.62 6.96 -2.10
N LEU A 612 -37.82 8.02 -2.28
CA LEU A 612 -36.86 8.48 -1.29
C LEU A 612 -37.56 8.86 0.02
N GLU A 613 -38.66 9.59 -0.04
CA GLU A 613 -39.45 9.97 1.14
C GLU A 613 -39.90 8.74 1.94
N ARG A 614 -40.47 7.71 1.28
CA ARG A 614 -40.92 6.47 1.94
C ARG A 614 -39.77 5.66 2.51
N VAL A 615 -38.64 5.62 1.81
CA VAL A 615 -37.42 4.96 2.28
C VAL A 615 -36.89 5.67 3.53
N GLU A 616 -36.82 7.00 3.52
CA GLU A 616 -36.37 7.77 4.69
C GLU A 616 -37.34 7.69 5.87
N ASP A 617 -38.66 7.63 5.60
CA ASP A 617 -39.66 7.43 6.64
C ASP A 617 -39.41 6.13 7.41
N VAL A 618 -39.03 5.05 6.72
CA VAL A 618 -38.67 3.77 7.32
C VAL A 618 -37.31 3.84 8.02
N LEU A 619 -36.27 4.33 7.35
CA LEU A 619 -34.90 4.33 7.88
C LEU A 619 -34.72 5.25 9.10
N LEU A 620 -35.45 6.35 9.15
CA LEU A 620 -35.37 7.34 10.22
C LEU A 620 -36.55 7.25 11.18
N ASN A 621 -37.41 6.24 11.02
CA ASN A 621 -38.58 6.00 11.84
C ASN A 621 -39.42 7.27 12.06
N ARG A 622 -39.69 8.03 10.99
CA ARG A 622 -40.33 9.38 11.06
C ARG A 622 -41.82 9.29 11.37
N ARG A 623 -42.45 8.14 11.09
CA ARG A 623 -43.90 7.94 11.20
C ARG A 623 -44.25 6.47 11.49
N PRO A 624 -45.35 6.19 12.21
CA PRO A 624 -45.74 4.83 12.56
C PRO A 624 -46.10 3.93 11.37
N ASP A 625 -46.73 4.47 10.33
CA ASP A 625 -47.19 3.74 9.14
C ASP A 625 -46.13 3.67 8.01
N ALA A 626 -44.85 3.96 8.31
CA ALA A 626 -43.78 3.99 7.32
C ALA A 626 -43.60 2.65 6.59
N THR A 627 -43.60 1.54 7.33
CA THR A 627 -43.42 0.19 6.80
C THR A 627 -44.53 -0.17 5.81
N GLU A 628 -45.79 0.03 6.20
CA GLU A 628 -46.96 -0.27 5.35
C GLU A 628 -46.90 0.51 4.04
N ARG A 629 -46.64 1.82 4.11
CA ARG A 629 -46.51 2.70 2.93
C ARG A 629 -45.42 2.25 1.96
N LEU A 630 -44.25 1.85 2.47
CA LEU A 630 -43.15 1.40 1.62
C LEU A 630 -43.46 0.04 1.01
N VAL A 631 -44.08 -0.89 1.75
CA VAL A 631 -44.47 -2.21 1.24
C VAL A 631 -45.52 -2.09 0.15
N GLU A 632 -46.59 -1.32 0.36
CA GLU A 632 -47.63 -1.08 -0.65
C GLU A 632 -47.05 -0.46 -1.92
N PHE A 633 -46.16 0.53 -1.76
CA PHE A 633 -45.49 1.17 -2.89
C PHE A 633 -44.53 0.21 -3.61
N ALA A 634 -43.82 -0.64 -2.87
CA ALA A 634 -42.93 -1.65 -3.42
C ALA A 634 -43.70 -2.70 -4.25
N GLU A 635 -44.91 -3.09 -3.82
CA GLU A 635 -45.78 -3.98 -4.59
C GLU A 635 -46.25 -3.35 -5.89
N GLN A 636 -46.62 -2.06 -5.88
CA GLN A 636 -46.98 -1.31 -7.09
C GLN A 636 -45.81 -1.24 -8.09
N ILE A 637 -44.58 -1.09 -7.58
CA ILE A 637 -43.37 -1.13 -8.42
C ILE A 637 -43.12 -2.53 -8.98
N LYS A 638 -43.36 -3.59 -8.18
CA LYS A 638 -43.13 -4.98 -8.57
C LYS A 638 -44.17 -5.50 -9.59
N GLN A 639 -45.40 -4.96 -9.55
CA GLN A 639 -46.50 -5.31 -10.46
C GLN A 639 -46.39 -4.62 -11.83
N LYS A 640 -45.55 -3.59 -11.98
CA LYS A 640 -45.15 -3.13 -13.31
C LYS A 640 -44.18 -4.16 -13.88
N ALA A 641 -44.64 -4.90 -14.90
CA ALA A 641 -43.81 -5.76 -15.76
C ALA A 641 -42.51 -5.03 -16.16
N PRO A 642 -41.41 -5.74 -16.50
CA PRO A 642 -40.21 -5.09 -17.02
C PRO A 642 -40.68 -4.16 -18.14
N ILE A 643 -40.47 -2.87 -17.93
CA ILE A 643 -40.88 -1.87 -18.91
C ILE A 643 -40.09 -2.23 -20.16
N GLU A 644 -40.75 -2.80 -21.17
CA GLU A 644 -40.26 -2.80 -22.55
C GLU A 644 -39.72 -1.41 -22.79
N LYS A 645 -38.40 -1.29 -23.03
CA LYS A 645 -37.67 -0.07 -23.38
C LYS A 645 -38.61 1.14 -23.52
N GLN A 646 -39.00 1.75 -22.38
CA GLN A 646 -39.58 3.07 -22.45
C GLN A 646 -38.50 3.88 -23.12
N GLU A 647 -38.79 4.44 -24.29
CA GLU A 647 -37.91 5.42 -24.93
C GLU A 647 -37.41 6.33 -23.83
N GLU A 648 -36.14 6.17 -23.52
CA GLU A 648 -35.47 6.81 -22.42
C GLU A 648 -35.71 8.32 -22.59
N ASP A 649 -36.56 8.93 -21.76
CA ASP A 649 -37.00 10.31 -21.99
C ASP A 649 -35.81 11.30 -22.04
N TRP A 650 -34.69 10.94 -21.39
CA TRP A 650 -33.42 11.67 -21.47
C TRP A 650 -32.79 11.65 -22.87
N ARG A 651 -33.07 10.65 -23.72
CA ARG A 651 -32.62 10.58 -25.12
C ARG A 651 -33.22 11.68 -26.00
N LYS A 652 -34.33 12.29 -25.58
CA LYS A 652 -34.96 13.42 -26.27
C LYS A 652 -34.26 14.76 -25.96
N ALA A 653 -33.33 14.78 -24.99
CA ALA A 653 -32.57 15.97 -24.63
C ALA A 653 -31.46 16.27 -25.66
N PRO A 654 -30.91 17.52 -25.68
CA PRO A 654 -29.73 17.86 -26.47
C PRO A 654 -28.52 16.99 -26.14
N VAL A 655 -27.62 16.79 -27.11
CA VAL A 655 -26.44 15.92 -26.96
C VAL A 655 -25.59 16.25 -25.74
N GLU A 656 -25.44 17.53 -25.38
CA GLU A 656 -24.72 17.94 -24.17
C GLU A 656 -25.35 17.39 -22.89
N GLU A 657 -26.67 17.50 -22.75
CA GLU A 657 -27.41 16.98 -21.60
C GLU A 657 -27.43 15.44 -21.59
N ARG A 658 -27.42 14.80 -22.77
CA ARG A 658 -27.29 13.34 -22.88
C ARG A 658 -25.92 12.84 -22.43
N LEU A 659 -24.84 13.47 -22.88
CA LEU A 659 -23.47 13.15 -22.47
C LEU A 659 -23.30 13.37 -20.96
N LYS A 660 -23.81 14.48 -20.43
CA LYS A 660 -23.84 14.77 -19.00
C LYS A 660 -24.62 13.72 -18.22
N HIS A 661 -25.81 13.35 -18.67
CA HIS A 661 -26.63 12.31 -18.04
C HIS A 661 -25.92 10.95 -18.05
N ALA A 662 -25.33 10.56 -19.18
CA ALA A 662 -24.59 9.31 -19.32
C ALA A 662 -23.39 9.25 -18.38
N LEU A 663 -22.66 10.36 -18.20
CA LEU A 663 -21.56 10.46 -17.25
C LEU A 663 -22.04 10.32 -15.81
N VAL A 664 -23.02 11.11 -15.36
CA VAL A 664 -23.54 11.07 -13.98
C VAL A 664 -24.13 9.70 -13.61
N LYS A 665 -24.78 9.03 -14.57
CA LYS A 665 -25.39 7.71 -14.37
C LYS A 665 -24.44 6.54 -14.64
N GLY A 666 -23.27 6.79 -15.22
CA GLY A 666 -22.35 5.74 -15.66
C GLY A 666 -22.90 4.85 -16.78
N ILE A 667 -23.69 5.42 -17.70
CA ILE A 667 -24.30 4.71 -18.84
C ILE A 667 -23.29 4.65 -20.00
N VAL A 668 -22.88 3.44 -20.36
CA VAL A 668 -21.93 3.17 -21.45
C VAL A 668 -22.65 3.00 -22.80
N ASP A 669 -23.95 2.74 -22.76
CA ASP A 669 -24.78 2.60 -23.95
C ASP A 669 -24.96 3.97 -24.64
N TYR A 670 -24.98 3.97 -25.97
CA TYR A 670 -25.11 5.16 -26.82
C TYR A 670 -23.98 6.20 -26.73
N ILE A 671 -23.00 6.06 -25.82
CA ILE A 671 -21.97 7.08 -25.60
C ILE A 671 -21.18 7.41 -26.88
N GLU A 672 -20.85 6.41 -27.70
CA GLU A 672 -20.14 6.63 -28.98
C GLU A 672 -21.00 7.41 -29.98
N GLN A 673 -22.32 7.15 -30.02
CA GLN A 673 -23.25 7.85 -30.91
C GLN A 673 -23.41 9.32 -30.48
N ASP A 674 -23.57 9.56 -29.18
CA ASP A 674 -23.66 10.93 -28.65
C ASP A 674 -22.33 11.68 -28.79
N THR A 675 -21.21 10.98 -28.61
CA THR A 675 -19.87 11.57 -28.79
C THR A 675 -19.65 11.96 -30.26
N GLU A 676 -20.09 11.15 -31.21
CA GLU A 676 -20.03 11.49 -32.65
C GLU A 676 -20.94 12.67 -33.01
N GLU A 677 -22.16 12.71 -32.50
CA GLU A 677 -23.07 13.85 -32.70
C GLU A 677 -22.45 15.15 -32.16
N ALA A 678 -21.85 15.09 -30.97
CA ALA A 678 -21.11 16.23 -30.42
C ALA A 678 -19.88 16.57 -31.29
N ARG A 679 -19.09 15.59 -31.72
CA ARG A 679 -17.91 15.82 -32.58
C ARG A 679 -18.26 16.53 -33.88
N GLN A 680 -19.44 16.28 -34.45
CA GLN A 680 -19.92 16.98 -35.65
C GLN A 680 -20.44 18.40 -35.35
N LYS A 681 -20.90 18.65 -34.12
CA LYS A 681 -21.42 19.95 -33.66
C LYS A 681 -20.32 20.94 -33.28
N TYR A 682 -19.25 20.46 -32.66
CA TYR A 682 -18.10 21.28 -32.22
C TYR A 682 -17.04 21.39 -33.32
N SER A 683 -16.21 22.45 -33.27
CA SER A 683 -15.27 22.75 -34.36
C SER A 683 -14.07 21.80 -34.34
N HIS A 684 -13.61 21.46 -33.14
CA HIS A 684 -12.53 20.53 -32.90
C HIS A 684 -13.01 19.40 -31.98
N PRO A 685 -12.63 18.13 -32.22
CA PRO A 685 -12.97 17.02 -31.33
C PRO A 685 -12.52 17.25 -29.88
N LEU A 686 -11.49 18.06 -29.67
CA LEU A 686 -11.01 18.47 -28.35
C LEU A 686 -12.05 19.26 -27.54
N GLU A 687 -12.84 20.11 -28.19
CA GLU A 687 -13.87 20.92 -27.54
C GLU A 687 -14.99 20.06 -26.95
N VAL A 688 -15.23 18.87 -27.49
CA VAL A 688 -16.19 17.91 -26.93
C VAL A 688 -15.70 17.38 -25.58
N ILE A 689 -14.38 17.20 -25.42
CA ILE A 689 -13.77 16.79 -24.16
C ILE A 689 -13.84 17.95 -23.16
N GLU A 690 -13.35 19.13 -23.55
CA GLU A 690 -13.26 20.30 -22.65
C GLU A 690 -14.63 20.91 -22.31
N GLY A 691 -15.64 20.71 -23.14
CA GLY A 691 -17.02 21.16 -22.90
C GLY A 691 -17.89 20.08 -22.26
N PRO A 692 -18.81 19.45 -23.02
CA PRO A 692 -19.89 18.63 -22.44
C PRO A 692 -19.42 17.44 -21.61
N LEU A 693 -18.29 16.82 -21.95
CA LEU A 693 -17.74 15.71 -21.18
C LEU A 693 -17.16 16.17 -19.83
N MET A 694 -16.39 17.27 -19.81
CA MET A 694 -15.88 17.86 -18.57
C MET A 694 -16.99 18.47 -17.71
N ASP A 695 -18.01 19.08 -18.30
CA ASP A 695 -19.18 19.57 -17.57
C ASP A 695 -19.91 18.45 -16.82
N GLY A 696 -20.04 17.27 -17.43
CA GLY A 696 -20.55 16.08 -16.76
C GLY A 696 -19.66 15.61 -15.62
N MET A 697 -18.34 15.60 -15.83
CA MET A 697 -17.37 15.22 -14.80
C MET A 697 -17.31 16.22 -13.63
N ASN A 698 -17.55 17.51 -13.87
CA ASN A 698 -17.64 18.53 -12.81
C ASN A 698 -18.83 18.23 -11.89
N VAL A 699 -20.00 17.89 -12.44
CA VAL A 699 -21.17 17.48 -11.65
C VAL A 699 -20.89 16.20 -10.85
N VAL A 700 -20.22 15.21 -11.45
CA VAL A 700 -19.76 14.01 -10.73
C VAL A 700 -18.85 14.38 -9.56
N GLY A 701 -17.94 15.33 -9.75
CA GLY A 701 -17.07 15.88 -8.70
C GLY A 701 -17.85 16.54 -7.56
N ASP A 702 -18.83 17.38 -7.87
CA ASP A 702 -19.69 18.04 -6.88
C ASP A 702 -20.53 17.05 -6.07
N LEU A 703 -21.09 16.03 -6.75
CA LEU A 703 -21.87 14.98 -6.11
C LEU A 703 -21.01 14.09 -5.19
N PHE A 704 -19.79 13.78 -5.61
CA PHE A 704 -18.84 13.02 -4.79
C PHE A 704 -18.36 13.85 -3.58
N GLY A 705 -18.02 15.12 -3.80
CA GLY A 705 -17.59 16.04 -2.73
C GLY A 705 -18.68 16.33 -1.69
N SER A 706 -19.96 16.30 -2.09
CA SER A 706 -21.11 16.46 -1.19
C SER A 706 -21.57 15.16 -0.52
N GLY A 707 -20.90 14.03 -0.78
CA GLY A 707 -21.23 12.71 -0.23
C GLY A 707 -22.52 12.08 -0.77
N LYS A 708 -23.04 12.60 -1.89
CA LYS A 708 -24.26 12.09 -2.56
C LYS A 708 -23.96 11.06 -3.65
N MET A 709 -22.69 10.95 -4.02
CA MET A 709 -22.13 9.93 -4.89
C MET A 709 -20.91 9.27 -4.22
N PHE A 710 -20.70 7.99 -4.48
CA PHE A 710 -19.63 7.17 -3.89
C PHE A 710 -18.61 6.72 -4.94
N LEU A 711 -17.43 6.28 -4.50
CA LEU A 711 -16.31 5.93 -5.37
C LEU A 711 -16.70 4.94 -6.51
N PRO A 712 -17.47 3.86 -6.28
CA PRO A 712 -17.92 2.97 -7.36
C PRO A 712 -18.67 3.67 -8.50
N GLN A 713 -19.48 4.68 -8.17
CA GLN A 713 -20.26 5.45 -9.14
C GLN A 713 -19.35 6.39 -9.93
N VAL A 714 -18.37 7.00 -9.26
CA VAL A 714 -17.32 7.80 -9.92
C VAL A 714 -16.52 6.94 -10.88
N VAL A 715 -16.16 5.70 -10.49
CA VAL A 715 -15.46 4.75 -11.38
C VAL A 715 -16.29 4.40 -12.61
N LYS A 716 -17.60 4.19 -12.47
CA LYS A 716 -18.49 4.00 -13.63
C LYS A 716 -18.50 5.24 -14.55
N SER A 717 -18.61 6.43 -13.96
CA SER A 717 -18.59 7.71 -14.69
C SER A 717 -17.27 7.87 -15.48
N ALA A 718 -16.14 7.53 -14.83
CA ALA A 718 -14.82 7.55 -15.45
C ALA A 718 -14.69 6.55 -16.62
N ARG A 719 -15.36 5.38 -16.55
CA ARG A 719 -15.41 4.43 -17.68
C ARG A 719 -16.17 5.00 -18.88
N VAL A 720 -17.29 5.68 -18.65
CA VAL A 720 -18.05 6.38 -19.70
C VAL A 720 -17.17 7.46 -20.34
N MET A 721 -16.52 8.29 -19.51
CA MET A 721 -15.57 9.31 -19.95
C MET A 721 -14.45 8.71 -20.81
N LYS A 722 -13.80 7.64 -20.33
CA LYS A 722 -12.72 6.96 -21.06
C LYS A 722 -13.18 6.43 -22.42
N LYS A 723 -14.38 5.85 -22.51
CA LYS A 723 -14.93 5.34 -23.78
C LYS A 723 -15.24 6.48 -24.76
N ALA A 724 -15.84 7.57 -24.29
CA ALA A 724 -16.08 8.76 -25.10
C ALA A 724 -14.77 9.36 -25.63
N VAL A 725 -13.78 9.54 -24.77
CA VAL A 725 -12.46 10.06 -25.16
C VAL A 725 -11.76 9.12 -26.15
N ALA A 726 -11.79 7.80 -25.90
CA ALA A 726 -11.20 6.81 -26.80
C ALA A 726 -11.82 6.85 -28.21
N TYR A 727 -13.11 7.14 -28.31
CA TYR A 727 -13.79 7.34 -29.59
C TYR A 727 -13.26 8.59 -30.33
N LEU A 728 -12.92 9.66 -29.61
CA LEU A 728 -12.41 10.90 -30.19
C LEU A 728 -10.94 10.82 -30.64
N ILE A 729 -10.12 9.97 -30.00
CA ILE A 729 -8.66 9.87 -30.27
C ILE A 729 -8.35 9.73 -31.78
N PRO A 730 -8.94 8.79 -32.55
CA PRO A 730 -8.62 8.65 -33.97
C PRO A 730 -8.92 9.91 -34.81
N TYR A 731 -9.94 10.69 -34.42
CA TYR A 731 -10.29 11.92 -35.12
C TYR A 731 -9.31 13.04 -34.79
N ILE A 732 -8.84 13.11 -33.54
CA ILE A 732 -7.79 14.04 -33.13
C ILE A 732 -6.47 13.70 -33.86
N GLU A 733 -6.14 12.41 -34.01
CA GLU A 733 -4.97 11.95 -34.76
C GLU A 733 -5.11 12.15 -36.28
N ALA A 734 -6.31 12.05 -36.84
CA ALA A 734 -6.56 12.34 -38.26
C ALA A 734 -6.46 13.85 -38.55
N GLU A 735 -6.92 14.69 -37.62
CA GLU A 735 -6.73 16.13 -37.67
C GLU A 735 -5.23 16.49 -37.62
N LYS A 736 -4.45 15.81 -36.76
CA LYS A 736 -2.97 15.86 -36.72
C LYS A 736 -2.34 15.51 -38.07
N ALA A 737 -2.79 14.44 -38.74
CA ALA A 737 -2.22 14.01 -40.02
C ALA A 737 -2.46 15.01 -41.17
N ARG A 738 -3.47 15.87 -41.09
CA ARG A 738 -3.76 16.91 -42.09
C ARG A 738 -2.88 18.16 -41.94
N LEU A 739 -2.30 18.39 -40.76
CA LEU A 739 -1.52 19.60 -40.44
C LEU A 739 -0.02 19.47 -40.77
N GLN A 740 0.36 18.61 -41.74
CA GLN A 740 1.74 18.28 -42.11
C GLN A 740 2.69 19.50 -42.10
N ASP A 741 3.63 19.52 -41.17
CA ASP A 741 4.89 20.23 -41.36
C ASP A 741 6.06 19.41 -40.78
N THR A 742 7.15 19.33 -41.54
CA THR A 742 8.19 18.31 -41.40
C THR A 742 9.47 18.91 -40.83
N ARG A 743 9.50 19.08 -39.50
CA ARG A 743 10.65 18.93 -38.58
C ARG A 743 10.19 19.25 -37.15
N PRO A 744 10.54 18.44 -36.14
CA PRO A 744 10.11 18.72 -34.77
C PRO A 744 10.78 20.01 -34.24
N ARG A 745 9.97 20.92 -33.67
CA ARG A 745 10.37 22.24 -33.14
C ARG A 745 11.06 22.18 -31.77
N GLY A 746 10.98 21.03 -31.09
CA GLY A 746 11.57 20.76 -29.79
C GLY A 746 11.03 19.45 -29.20
N LYS A 747 11.68 18.95 -28.15
CA LYS A 747 11.35 17.68 -27.48
C LYS A 747 10.79 17.91 -26.08
N VAL A 748 9.57 17.47 -25.84
CA VAL A 748 8.85 17.64 -24.57
C VAL A 748 8.61 16.28 -23.93
N LEU A 749 9.08 16.11 -22.69
CA LEU A 749 8.77 14.93 -21.89
C LEU A 749 7.53 15.19 -21.04
N LEU A 750 6.56 14.29 -21.08
CA LEU A 750 5.35 14.35 -20.26
C LEU A 750 5.28 13.14 -19.32
N ALA A 751 4.92 13.39 -18.06
CA ALA A 751 4.72 12.32 -17.08
C ALA A 751 3.61 12.69 -16.09
N THR A 752 2.77 11.73 -15.72
CA THR A 752 1.94 11.86 -14.51
C THR A 752 2.79 11.38 -13.33
N VAL A 753 2.91 12.23 -12.31
CA VAL A 753 3.84 12.01 -11.19
C VAL A 753 3.52 10.74 -10.39
N LYS A 754 4.50 10.24 -9.63
CA LYS A 754 4.36 9.08 -8.75
C LYS A 754 3.10 9.20 -7.88
N GLY A 755 2.39 8.08 -7.72
CA GLY A 755 1.17 8.01 -6.91
C GLY A 755 -0.10 8.50 -7.62
N ASP A 756 0.00 8.98 -8.86
CA ASP A 756 -1.14 9.47 -9.63
C ASP A 756 -1.32 8.68 -10.93
N VAL A 757 -2.55 8.23 -11.17
CA VAL A 757 -2.96 7.42 -12.35
C VAL A 757 -3.67 8.24 -13.42
N HIS A 758 -3.97 9.50 -13.15
CA HIS A 758 -4.81 10.29 -14.04
C HIS A 758 -3.95 10.88 -15.17
N ASP A 759 -4.21 10.43 -16.40
CA ASP A 759 -3.42 10.81 -17.59
C ASP A 759 -4.22 11.45 -18.71
N ILE A 760 -5.54 11.59 -18.59
CA ILE A 760 -6.38 12.13 -19.67
C ILE A 760 -5.87 13.51 -20.11
N GLY A 761 -5.70 14.44 -19.16
CA GLY A 761 -5.19 15.78 -19.44
C GLY A 761 -3.78 15.76 -20.04
N LYS A 762 -2.88 14.91 -19.53
CA LYS A 762 -1.53 14.72 -20.07
C LYS A 762 -1.55 14.21 -21.50
N ASN A 763 -2.37 13.20 -21.80
CA ASN A 763 -2.48 12.60 -23.12
C ASN A 763 -3.01 13.63 -24.12
N ILE A 764 -4.00 14.44 -23.71
CA ILE A 764 -4.51 15.55 -24.52
C ILE A 764 -3.40 16.57 -24.80
N VAL A 765 -2.66 17.03 -23.77
CA VAL A 765 -1.53 17.94 -23.95
C VAL A 765 -0.48 17.34 -24.89
N GLY A 766 -0.16 16.05 -24.74
CA GLY A 766 0.77 15.34 -25.61
C GLY A 766 0.30 15.34 -27.07
N VAL A 767 -0.99 15.12 -27.31
CA VAL A 767 -1.56 15.19 -28.65
C VAL A 767 -1.54 16.62 -29.21
N VAL A 768 -1.92 17.62 -28.41
CA VAL A 768 -1.93 19.03 -28.81
C VAL A 768 -0.52 19.53 -29.15
N LEU A 769 0.49 19.19 -28.36
CA LEU A 769 1.89 19.50 -28.64
C LEU A 769 2.39 18.77 -29.89
N ALA A 770 2.06 17.48 -30.05
CA ALA A 770 2.42 16.72 -31.25
C ALA A 770 1.75 17.28 -32.52
N CYS A 771 0.54 17.83 -32.44
CA CYS A 771 -0.13 18.53 -33.54
C CYS A 771 0.57 19.84 -33.95
N ASN A 772 1.42 20.38 -33.07
CA ASN A 772 2.18 21.61 -33.29
C ASN A 772 3.68 21.33 -33.54
N ASN A 773 3.98 20.14 -34.07
CA ASN A 773 5.31 19.68 -34.43
C ASN A 773 6.29 19.56 -33.24
N PHE A 774 5.85 19.25 -32.03
CA PHE A 774 6.78 18.86 -30.96
C PHE A 774 6.99 17.34 -30.94
N GLU A 775 8.22 16.90 -30.63
CA GLU A 775 8.48 15.49 -30.30
C GLU A 775 8.07 15.27 -28.85
N VAL A 776 7.00 14.49 -28.63
CA VAL A 776 6.48 14.22 -27.29
C VAL A 776 6.94 12.85 -26.82
N ILE A 777 7.62 12.81 -25.67
CA ILE A 777 8.01 11.58 -24.98
C ILE A 777 7.10 11.43 -23.77
N ASP A 778 6.13 10.53 -23.86
CA ASP A 778 5.20 10.25 -22.78
C ASP A 778 5.67 9.06 -21.95
N LEU A 779 5.95 9.28 -20.67
CA LEU A 779 6.36 8.22 -19.74
C LEU A 779 5.20 7.47 -19.08
N GLY A 780 3.96 7.90 -19.33
CA GLY A 780 2.76 7.30 -18.77
C GLY A 780 2.41 7.83 -17.37
N VAL A 781 1.89 6.93 -16.53
CA VAL A 781 1.35 7.23 -15.19
C VAL A 781 2.21 6.67 -14.08
N MET A 782 2.00 7.20 -12.86
CA MET A 782 2.72 6.79 -11.65
C MET A 782 4.24 6.82 -11.81
N VAL A 783 4.76 7.78 -12.57
CA VAL A 783 6.17 7.78 -12.99
C VAL A 783 7.05 8.30 -11.86
N PRO A 784 8.05 7.51 -11.37
CA PRO A 784 8.99 7.97 -10.37
C PRO A 784 9.84 9.15 -10.87
N CYS A 785 10.17 10.08 -9.96
CA CYS A 785 11.03 11.24 -10.23
C CYS A 785 12.35 10.84 -10.93
N GLU A 786 13.02 9.78 -10.44
CA GLU A 786 14.27 9.30 -11.03
C GLU A 786 14.11 8.93 -12.52
N LYS A 787 13.06 8.17 -12.87
CA LYS A 787 12.79 7.79 -14.27
C LYS A 787 12.51 9.01 -15.15
N ILE A 788 11.81 10.02 -14.63
CA ILE A 788 11.54 11.28 -15.33
C ILE A 788 12.87 11.97 -15.66
N LEU A 789 13.74 12.14 -14.67
CA LEU A 789 15.00 12.87 -14.81
C LEU A 789 16.04 12.10 -15.62
N ASP A 790 16.16 10.80 -15.43
CA ASP A 790 17.07 9.95 -16.20
C ASP A 790 16.67 9.93 -17.68
N THR A 791 15.38 9.76 -17.98
CA THR A 791 14.90 9.79 -19.36
C THR A 791 15.07 11.19 -19.98
N ALA A 792 14.84 12.25 -19.21
CA ALA A 792 15.06 13.63 -19.66
C ALA A 792 16.50 13.87 -20.10
N ARG A 793 17.48 13.34 -19.35
CA ARG A 793 18.91 13.40 -19.70
C ARG A 793 19.26 12.51 -20.89
N GLU A 794 18.85 11.24 -20.85
CA GLU A 794 19.15 10.26 -21.89
C GLU A 794 18.64 10.71 -23.26
N LYS A 795 17.39 11.21 -23.30
CA LYS A 795 16.73 11.65 -24.52
C LYS A 795 17.00 13.10 -24.89
N LYS A 796 17.74 13.84 -24.03
CA LYS A 796 18.07 15.27 -24.17
C LYS A 796 16.82 16.10 -24.47
N VAL A 797 15.86 16.07 -23.55
CA VAL A 797 14.58 16.77 -23.69
C VAL A 797 14.76 18.26 -23.40
N ASP A 798 14.00 19.09 -24.10
CA ASP A 798 14.07 20.54 -23.96
C ASP A 798 13.18 21.05 -22.83
N ILE A 799 12.08 20.33 -22.53
CA ILE A 799 11.08 20.69 -21.50
C ILE A 799 10.58 19.42 -20.80
N ILE A 800 10.37 19.50 -19.48
CA ILE A 800 9.64 18.48 -18.69
C ILE A 800 8.26 19.04 -18.32
N GLY A 801 7.20 18.29 -18.59
CA GLY A 801 5.84 18.57 -18.15
C GLY A 801 5.33 17.51 -17.18
N LEU A 802 4.89 17.95 -16.01
CA LEU A 802 4.33 17.11 -14.96
C LEU A 802 2.82 17.32 -14.85
N SER A 803 2.09 16.22 -14.78
CA SER A 803 0.63 16.19 -14.59
C SER A 803 0.28 15.61 -13.21
N GLY A 804 -0.73 16.20 -12.56
CA GLY A 804 -1.27 15.73 -11.29
C GLY A 804 -2.71 16.17 -11.07
N LEU A 805 -3.55 15.27 -10.55
CA LEU A 805 -4.97 15.47 -10.29
C LEU A 805 -5.32 15.33 -8.81
N ILE A 806 -4.50 14.70 -7.98
CA ILE A 806 -4.78 14.56 -6.53
C ILE A 806 -3.85 15.43 -5.70
N THR A 807 -4.27 15.81 -4.49
CA THR A 807 -3.46 16.66 -3.59
C THR A 807 -2.06 16.10 -3.31
N PRO A 808 -1.86 14.78 -3.08
CA PRO A 808 -0.51 14.21 -2.95
C PRO A 808 0.39 14.43 -4.18
N SER A 809 -0.18 14.53 -5.39
CA SER A 809 0.59 14.78 -6.62
C SER A 809 1.30 16.13 -6.60
N LEU A 810 0.73 17.11 -5.91
CA LEU A 810 1.35 18.43 -5.77
C LEU A 810 2.66 18.35 -4.97
N ASP A 811 2.68 17.57 -3.89
CA ASP A 811 3.89 17.34 -3.10
C ASP A 811 4.95 16.59 -3.92
N GLU A 812 4.53 15.64 -4.77
CA GLU A 812 5.43 14.95 -5.69
C GLU A 812 6.00 15.89 -6.77
N MET A 813 5.23 16.87 -7.26
CA MET A 813 5.75 17.91 -8.16
C MET A 813 6.79 18.81 -7.47
N VAL A 814 6.57 19.15 -6.19
CA VAL A 814 7.58 19.87 -5.37
C VAL A 814 8.85 19.03 -5.24
N HIS A 815 8.71 17.73 -4.99
CA HIS A 815 9.85 16.80 -4.91
C HIS A 815 10.62 16.73 -6.24
N ASN A 816 9.93 16.63 -7.39
CA ASN A 816 10.56 16.67 -8.71
C ASN A 816 11.36 17.97 -8.93
N ALA A 817 10.80 19.12 -8.56
CA ALA A 817 11.50 20.41 -8.67
C ALA A 817 12.78 20.45 -7.82
N ARG A 818 12.73 19.96 -6.57
CA ARG A 818 13.92 19.84 -5.69
C ARG A 818 14.98 18.94 -6.29
N GLU A 819 14.57 17.81 -6.84
CA GLU A 819 15.48 16.82 -7.40
C GLU A 819 16.10 17.32 -8.70
N MET A 820 15.35 18.06 -9.53
CA MET A 820 15.89 18.78 -10.68
C MET A 820 16.98 19.78 -10.28
N GLU A 821 16.78 20.53 -9.19
CA GLU A 821 17.80 21.46 -8.67
C GLU A 821 19.04 20.70 -8.17
N ARG A 822 18.84 19.67 -7.35
CA ARG A 822 19.92 18.83 -6.81
C ARG A 822 20.78 18.23 -7.91
N GLN A 823 20.14 17.80 -8.99
CA GLN A 823 20.77 17.18 -10.16
C GLN A 823 21.26 18.20 -11.21
N GLY A 824 21.14 19.50 -10.95
CA GLY A 824 21.69 20.57 -11.78
C GLY A 824 20.98 20.76 -13.13
N PHE A 825 19.71 20.39 -13.25
CA PHE A 825 18.93 20.65 -14.46
C PHE A 825 18.75 22.15 -14.68
N LYS A 826 18.63 22.60 -15.94
CA LYS A 826 18.35 24.01 -16.31
C LYS A 826 17.21 24.17 -17.34
N ILE A 827 16.50 23.10 -17.63
CA ILE A 827 15.41 23.08 -18.60
C ILE A 827 14.07 23.49 -17.95
N PRO A 828 13.12 24.09 -18.70
CA PRO A 828 11.82 24.47 -18.14
C PRO A 828 11.00 23.29 -17.61
N LEU A 829 10.30 23.54 -16.51
CA LEU A 829 9.34 22.65 -15.84
C LEU A 829 7.92 23.20 -16.01
N LEU A 830 7.06 22.45 -16.69
CA LEU A 830 5.64 22.75 -16.82
C LEU A 830 4.83 21.97 -15.79
N ILE A 831 3.93 22.67 -15.10
CA ILE A 831 3.03 22.09 -14.10
C ILE A 831 1.60 22.19 -14.62
N GLY A 832 0.91 21.05 -14.71
CA GLY A 832 -0.48 20.99 -15.14
C GLY A 832 -1.30 19.92 -14.41
N GLY A 833 -2.60 19.93 -14.69
CA GLY A 833 -3.58 19.01 -14.09
C GLY A 833 -4.59 19.72 -13.18
N ALA A 834 -5.73 19.08 -12.93
CA ALA A 834 -6.94 19.75 -12.44
C ALA A 834 -6.79 20.39 -11.05
N THR A 835 -5.95 19.84 -10.17
CA THR A 835 -5.69 20.39 -8.83
C THR A 835 -4.56 21.41 -8.80
N THR A 836 -3.85 21.60 -9.90
CA THR A 836 -2.77 22.59 -9.99
C THR A 836 -3.34 23.99 -10.20
N SER A 837 -2.65 25.00 -9.66
CA SER A 837 -3.02 26.40 -9.85
C SER A 837 -1.79 27.28 -9.87
N ARG A 838 -1.90 28.45 -10.50
CA ARG A 838 -0.81 29.45 -10.56
C ARG A 838 -0.28 29.80 -9.17
N ILE A 839 -1.18 30.02 -8.21
CA ILE A 839 -0.80 30.35 -6.82
C ILE A 839 -0.05 29.20 -6.15
N HIS A 840 -0.52 27.96 -6.33
CA HIS A 840 0.17 26.82 -5.75
C HIS A 840 1.56 26.63 -6.36
N THR A 841 1.66 26.72 -7.69
CA THR A 841 2.94 26.60 -8.40
C THR A 841 3.93 27.69 -7.96
N SER A 842 3.48 28.94 -7.80
CA SER A 842 4.35 30.04 -7.39
C SER A 842 4.85 29.93 -5.95
N VAL A 843 3.98 29.50 -5.01
CA VAL A 843 4.30 29.43 -3.58
C VAL A 843 5.03 28.14 -3.21
N LYS A 844 4.67 26.99 -3.81
CA LYS A 844 5.12 25.67 -3.34
C LYS A 844 6.12 24.99 -4.24
N ILE A 845 6.03 25.14 -5.57
CA ILE A 845 6.85 24.38 -6.52
C ILE A 845 8.05 25.20 -6.98
N ALA A 846 7.80 26.35 -7.62
CA ALA A 846 8.82 27.22 -8.21
C ALA A 846 9.98 27.60 -7.27
N PRO A 847 9.80 27.82 -5.95
CA PRO A 847 10.92 28.14 -5.06
C PRO A 847 11.97 27.04 -4.91
N ASN A 848 11.65 25.81 -5.31
CA ASN A 848 12.53 24.66 -5.14
C ASN A 848 13.40 24.36 -6.36
N TYR A 849 13.24 25.13 -7.45
CA TYR A 849 13.99 24.94 -8.68
C TYR A 849 14.37 26.28 -9.29
N SER A 850 15.68 26.47 -9.55
CA SER A 850 16.23 27.71 -10.12
C SER A 850 15.88 27.90 -11.59
N GLY A 851 15.46 26.83 -12.29
CA GLY A 851 15.01 26.91 -13.68
C GLY A 851 13.56 27.40 -13.83
N PRO A 852 13.12 27.71 -15.05
CA PRO A 852 11.77 28.21 -15.29
C PRO A 852 10.71 27.19 -14.88
N THR A 853 9.80 27.56 -13.98
CA THR A 853 8.67 26.71 -13.55
C THR A 853 7.36 27.41 -13.87
N ILE A 854 6.53 26.85 -14.74
CA ILE A 854 5.35 27.52 -15.29
C ILE A 854 4.09 26.66 -15.10
N HIS A 855 3.01 27.26 -14.61
CA HIS A 855 1.69 26.62 -14.55
C HIS A 855 0.99 26.74 -15.90
N VAL A 856 0.54 25.62 -16.44
CA VAL A 856 -0.24 25.55 -17.68
C VAL A 856 -1.67 25.19 -17.32
N LEU A 857 -2.59 26.12 -17.60
CA LEU A 857 -3.98 26.01 -17.18
C LEU A 857 -4.72 24.86 -17.87
N ASP A 858 -4.56 24.75 -19.18
CA ASP A 858 -5.31 23.83 -20.03
C ASP A 858 -4.47 23.40 -21.24
N ALA A 859 -4.94 22.37 -21.96
CA ALA A 859 -4.20 21.81 -23.08
C ALA A 859 -4.05 22.80 -24.24
N SER A 860 -5.05 23.63 -24.51
CA SER A 860 -5.03 24.63 -25.58
C SER A 860 -3.88 25.65 -25.43
N ARG A 861 -3.52 25.99 -24.18
CA ARG A 861 -2.45 26.95 -23.86
C ARG A 861 -1.04 26.35 -23.90
N SER A 862 -0.92 25.02 -23.82
CA SER A 862 0.37 24.33 -23.75
C SER A 862 1.33 24.71 -24.89
N VAL A 863 0.80 24.82 -26.12
CA VAL A 863 1.57 25.15 -27.33
C VAL A 863 2.15 26.56 -27.28
N THR A 864 1.37 27.52 -26.81
CA THR A 864 1.81 28.92 -26.71
C THR A 864 2.94 29.05 -25.70
N VAL A 865 2.81 28.36 -24.56
CA VAL A 865 3.83 28.34 -23.50
C VAL A 865 5.12 27.67 -24.01
N VAL A 866 5.01 26.47 -24.60
CA VAL A 866 6.19 25.73 -25.12
C VAL A 866 6.90 26.52 -26.21
N ASN A 867 6.18 27.12 -27.17
CA ASN A 867 6.79 27.97 -28.19
C ASN A 867 7.55 29.16 -27.60
N SER A 868 6.98 29.82 -26.60
CA SER A 868 7.61 30.97 -25.95
C SER A 868 8.89 30.59 -25.21
N LEU A 869 8.95 29.37 -24.66
CA LEU A 869 10.12 28.85 -23.94
C LEU A 869 11.24 28.35 -24.87
N LEU A 870 10.92 27.97 -26.10
CA LEU A 870 11.89 27.48 -27.09
C LEU A 870 12.37 28.56 -28.07
N ALA A 871 11.69 29.71 -28.15
CA ALA A 871 12.08 30.83 -29.00
C ALA A 871 13.28 31.60 -28.43
N GLU A 872 14.41 31.64 -29.15
CA GLU A 872 15.66 32.28 -28.71
C GLU A 872 15.48 33.78 -28.36
N ASP A 873 14.68 34.51 -29.13
CA ASP A 873 14.53 35.96 -28.97
C ASP A 873 13.57 36.39 -27.83
N SER A 874 12.61 35.54 -27.46
CA SER A 874 11.54 35.88 -26.51
C SER A 874 11.54 35.07 -25.21
N ARG A 875 12.39 34.03 -25.11
CA ARG A 875 12.46 33.13 -23.95
C ARG A 875 12.75 33.87 -22.65
N ASP A 876 13.82 34.68 -22.62
CA ASP A 876 14.27 35.35 -21.39
C ASP A 876 13.27 36.41 -20.92
N GLU A 877 12.61 37.10 -21.85
CA GLU A 877 11.55 38.06 -21.55
C GLU A 877 10.32 37.36 -20.94
N PHE A 878 9.89 36.25 -21.55
CA PHE A 878 8.77 35.44 -21.05
C PHE A 878 9.05 34.87 -19.65
N ILE A 879 10.26 34.35 -19.40
CA ILE A 879 10.65 33.83 -18.09
C ILE A 879 10.62 34.94 -17.03
N LYS A 880 11.17 36.12 -17.33
CA LYS A 880 11.15 37.27 -16.40
C LYS A 880 9.73 37.73 -16.09
N GLN A 881 8.85 37.74 -17.09
CA GLN A 881 7.45 38.09 -16.90
C GLN A 881 6.77 37.14 -15.91
N ILE A 882 6.91 35.83 -16.10
CA ILE A 882 6.32 34.83 -15.19
C ILE A 882 6.94 34.91 -13.79
N GLN A 883 8.25 35.11 -13.68
CA GLN A 883 8.91 35.28 -12.37
C GLN A 883 8.37 36.50 -11.63
N SER A 884 8.20 37.63 -12.31
CA SER A 884 7.61 38.84 -11.71
C SER A 884 6.16 38.63 -11.28
N GLU A 885 5.36 37.91 -12.09
CA GLU A 885 3.97 37.56 -11.73
C GLU A 885 3.95 36.67 -10.47
N TYR A 886 4.85 35.69 -10.39
CA TYR A 886 4.93 34.77 -9.25
C TYR A 886 5.43 35.45 -7.98
N GLU A 887 6.36 36.41 -8.08
CA GLU A 887 6.78 37.26 -6.96
C GLU A 887 5.57 38.02 -6.37
N GLN A 888 4.80 38.68 -7.22
CA GLN A 888 3.60 39.42 -6.79
C GLN A 888 2.56 38.51 -6.13
N LEU A 889 2.30 37.34 -6.73
CA LEU A 889 1.37 36.37 -6.17
C LEU A 889 1.82 35.84 -4.80
N ARG A 890 3.14 35.68 -4.58
CA ARG A 890 3.70 35.30 -3.28
C ARG A 890 3.52 36.40 -2.25
N GLU A 891 3.87 37.64 -2.59
CA GLU A 891 3.68 38.80 -1.70
C GLU A 891 2.20 39.01 -1.32
N GLU A 892 1.27 38.85 -2.27
CA GLU A 892 -0.17 38.95 -1.99
C GLU A 892 -0.67 37.84 -1.07
N HIS A 893 -0.15 36.62 -1.22
CA HIS A 893 -0.49 35.50 -0.36
C HIS A 893 0.04 35.71 1.06
N GLU A 894 1.30 36.12 1.22
CA GLU A 894 1.93 36.44 2.51
C GLU A 894 1.24 37.59 3.25
N ARG A 895 0.53 38.49 2.54
CA ARG A 895 -0.30 39.53 3.19
C ARG A 895 -1.66 39.02 3.68
N ARG A 896 -2.12 37.86 3.21
CA ARG A 896 -3.46 37.29 3.51
C ARG A 896 -3.42 36.17 4.56
N THR A 897 -2.27 35.51 4.71
CA THR A 897 -1.94 34.56 5.79
C THR A 897 -1.10 35.24 6.85
#